data_AF-A0AAF0ESI3-F1
#
_entry.id   AF-A0AAF0ESI3-F1
#
_cell.length_a   1.000
_cell.length_b   1.000
_cell.length_c   1.000
_cell.angle_alpha   90.00
_cell.angle_beta   90.00
_cell.angle_gamma   90.00
#
_symmetry.space_group_name_H-M   'P 1'
#
loop_
_entity.id
_entity.type
_entity.pdbx_description
1 polymer ?
#
loop_
_entity_poly.entity_id
_entity_poly.type
_entity_poly.pdbx_seq_one_letter_code
_entity_poly.pdbx_strand_id
1 'polypeptide(L)'
;MIFLPVLAVLLAAIAGTGLVSADGGKAKNQYEVVVQDTLASAMMMGLANENTAFIFDKVEGNFQKTTSGRPTWASLVDLNTFEVRGIDAQTNPFCAAGMTIGNGSYIVVGGNSAISYGGANVQESDGSVSPGPFAPYKDYDGRRVVRIMEPNDDASQLKWVDQYNSPNQMDSPRWYPGIEGLADGSVVIIGGATNGGFINRNTPNVDPIYATSSSNPSPGVWDQGGANPSYEFWPPNGKPKPAISQFMVKTSGLNMYAHTYLMPSGKIFMQANYSTTLWDWTKDKYHDLPDMPGQITRVYPASGATAMKPLTPQNNYTPTILFCGGFHMTDDEWGNYTAPNINVYDRDASTDCSSITPETPDGKMVPNVQYQKEEDLPEPRSMGQFIHLPNGKMVIVNGASRGLAGYGNTSWNTVKDKSGNTVHLEGMSQSPTLRPVVYDPEKPKGKRLEYQGFGKSDYPRLYHSSAILAPDGSVLVAGSNPHMDVSLLPPKDQLDSKYEPFNTTYVLEKWYPEYYFEERPKPQNLPNVIGYGGDTFNVTVPAKYMNPNKNANAMANNTRFFVIRTGFSTHAYNFGQRSLELANTFTVNDDGSVEFMVNPMPTNMNLFVPGPALLFVTVNGVPSQGKMVMIGKSNPGLVPFNLKPGPEPKPLPKPQLSSKFTNASPQMGLSSSDSDDDSLSGGAIAGIVIGVLAAVAIIAAIVFFVWRRNRQKQTLAQYASIGRPQRPASMGSSGGPNPMYAPSSWSQADMSQQPMMMRNDSQMSLADDVSGPAFSDVHQGPAWASQAKDHAMTPNATSSSISGPVTSAPQSTNPFYAQAYPAPGAGAQGPYLRVNQGPPPSSDGSVALAGPRQPYMMPEPTTHWNDIPTRPHMTGPREMPQSNLQQHITASQSGQAHYY
;
A
#
# COMPACT_ATOMS: atom_id res chain seq x y z
N MET A 1 49.07 27.39 46.17
CA MET A 1 47.95 27.93 45.38
C MET A 1 48.54 28.73 44.23
N ILE A 2 48.19 28.36 43.00
CA ILE A 2 48.34 29.01 41.68
C ILE A 2 48.48 27.85 40.66
N PHE A 3 47.81 27.99 39.51
CA PHE A 3 47.63 27.05 38.40
C PHE A 3 46.36 26.18 38.41
N LEU A 4 45.24 26.88 38.22
CA LEU A 4 44.02 26.40 37.54
C LEU A 4 43.70 27.48 36.47
N PRO A 5 44.35 27.44 35.28
CA PRO A 5 43.57 27.58 34.04
C PRO A 5 44.28 27.02 32.78
N VAL A 6 44.66 25.73 32.75
CA VAL A 6 45.18 25.10 31.50
C VAL A 6 44.37 23.86 31.09
N LEU A 7 43.62 23.26 32.02
CA LEU A 7 42.79 22.09 31.72
C LEU A 7 41.46 22.43 31.01
N ALA A 8 41.03 23.70 31.03
CA ALA A 8 39.79 24.14 30.39
C ALA A 8 39.92 24.34 28.87
N VAL A 9 41.14 24.51 28.34
CA VAL A 9 41.36 24.78 26.91
C VAL A 9 41.52 23.49 26.09
N LEU A 10 41.96 22.37 26.70
CA LEU A 10 42.04 21.09 25.99
C LEU A 10 40.72 20.31 25.94
N LEU A 11 39.80 20.52 26.89
CA LEU A 11 38.45 19.92 26.81
C LEU A 11 37.51 20.69 25.86
N ALA A 12 37.78 21.96 25.57
CA ALA A 12 37.04 22.72 24.57
C ALA A 12 37.45 22.37 23.12
N ALA A 13 38.63 21.80 22.90
CA ALA A 13 39.10 21.39 21.57
C ALA A 13 38.68 19.96 21.16
N ILE A 14 38.13 19.16 22.08
CA ILE A 14 37.59 17.81 21.80
C ILE A 14 36.05 17.78 21.92
N ALA A 15 35.43 18.82 22.48
CA ALA A 15 33.98 19.01 22.52
C ALA A 15 33.45 19.96 21.41
N GLY A 16 34.27 20.25 20.40
CA GLY A 16 34.01 21.27 19.36
C GLY A 16 33.75 20.76 17.94
N THR A 17 33.51 19.46 17.73
CA THR A 17 33.11 18.90 16.41
C THR A 17 31.98 17.88 16.55
N GLY A 18 31.04 18.14 17.46
CA GLY A 18 29.83 17.34 17.66
C GLY A 18 28.53 18.13 17.50
N LEU A 19 28.60 19.38 17.06
CA LEU A 19 27.45 20.03 16.42
C LEU A 19 27.38 19.48 15.01
N VAL A 20 26.80 18.28 14.87
CA VAL A 20 26.17 17.90 13.60
C VAL A 20 25.10 18.97 13.39
N SER A 21 25.41 19.93 12.51
CA SER A 21 24.34 20.74 11.92
C SER A 21 23.33 19.75 11.36
N ALA A 22 22.07 19.91 11.76
CA ALA A 22 20.92 19.26 11.15
C ALA A 22 20.68 19.84 9.75
N ASP A 23 21.71 19.82 8.89
CA ASP A 23 21.53 19.80 7.45
C ASP A 23 21.34 18.33 7.09
N GLY A 24 20.08 17.88 7.09
CA GLY A 24 19.67 16.54 6.67
C GLY A 24 19.89 16.33 5.17
N GLY A 25 21.15 16.34 4.75
CA GLY A 25 21.54 16.14 3.36
C GLY A 25 21.34 14.70 2.91
N LYS A 26 21.05 14.54 1.61
CA LYS A 26 20.98 13.26 0.90
C LYS A 26 22.22 12.40 1.22
N ALA A 27 22.02 11.21 1.78
CA ALA A 27 23.10 10.27 2.09
C ALA A 27 22.80 8.82 1.65
N LYS A 28 23.86 8.07 1.35
CA LYS A 28 23.80 6.66 0.89
C LYS A 28 23.07 5.78 1.90
N ASN A 29 22.06 5.05 1.45
CA ASN A 29 21.21 4.14 2.23
C ASN A 29 20.50 4.81 3.42
N GLN A 30 20.28 6.13 3.36
CA GLN A 30 19.57 6.92 4.38
C GLN A 30 18.21 7.43 3.84
N TYR A 31 17.36 7.90 4.75
CA TYR A 31 16.14 8.61 4.43
C TYR A 31 16.37 10.14 4.43
N GLU A 32 15.59 10.86 3.63
CA GLU A 32 15.47 12.32 3.66
C GLU A 32 13.98 12.67 3.59
N VAL A 33 13.54 13.59 4.45
CA VAL A 33 12.22 14.20 4.31
C VAL A 33 12.26 15.20 3.16
N VAL A 34 11.47 14.93 2.11
CA VAL A 34 11.38 15.81 0.93
C VAL A 34 10.10 16.65 0.89
N VAL A 35 9.05 16.23 1.61
CA VAL A 35 7.82 17.00 1.81
C VAL A 35 7.37 16.83 3.25
N GLN A 36 7.09 17.94 3.94
CA GLN A 36 6.57 17.91 5.32
C GLN A 36 5.06 17.66 5.38
N ASP A 37 4.32 18.13 4.37
CA ASP A 37 2.87 17.95 4.27
C ASP A 37 2.46 17.64 2.83
N THR A 38 2.08 16.40 2.57
CA THR A 38 1.52 15.91 1.29
C THR A 38 0.04 16.21 1.13
N LEU A 39 -0.56 16.99 2.04
CA LEU A 39 -1.98 17.35 2.14
C LEU A 39 -2.94 16.18 2.41
N ALA A 40 -2.49 14.94 2.23
CA ALA A 40 -3.19 13.68 2.50
C ALA A 40 -2.14 12.62 2.90
N SER A 41 -2.45 11.72 3.84
CA SER A 41 -1.42 10.92 4.55
C SER A 41 -0.69 9.91 3.66
N ALA A 42 -1.24 9.55 2.50
CA ALA A 42 -0.73 8.51 1.60
C ALA A 42 -0.90 7.07 2.08
N MET A 43 -2.13 6.77 2.53
CA MET A 43 -2.60 5.39 2.63
C MET A 43 -2.46 4.61 1.31
N MET A 44 -2.61 5.32 0.19
CA MET A 44 -2.48 4.79 -1.16
C MET A 44 -1.57 5.70 -1.96
N MET A 45 -0.67 5.11 -2.76
CA MET A 45 0.26 5.88 -3.59
C MET A 45 0.58 5.15 -4.90
N GLY A 46 0.73 5.90 -5.99
CA GLY A 46 1.14 5.39 -7.30
C GLY A 46 1.77 6.48 -8.17
N LEU A 47 2.42 6.09 -9.28
CA LEU A 47 2.98 7.03 -10.24
C LEU A 47 1.97 7.36 -11.34
N ALA A 48 1.41 8.57 -11.35
CA ALA A 48 0.50 8.98 -12.43
C ALA A 48 1.21 9.08 -13.78
N ASN A 49 2.45 9.60 -13.78
CA ASN A 49 3.34 9.69 -14.94
C ASN A 49 4.81 9.71 -14.48
N GLU A 50 5.75 10.03 -15.37
CA GLU A 50 7.21 10.09 -15.07
C GLU A 50 7.59 11.18 -14.05
N ASN A 51 6.76 12.20 -13.88
CA ASN A 51 7.08 13.38 -13.05
C ASN A 51 6.12 13.56 -11.88
N THR A 52 5.08 12.74 -11.76
CA THR A 52 4.00 12.97 -10.80
C THR A 52 3.63 11.67 -10.08
N ALA A 53 3.71 11.69 -8.76
CA ALA A 53 3.05 10.69 -7.92
C ALA A 53 1.66 11.20 -7.52
N PHE A 54 0.70 10.30 -7.40
CA PHE A 54 -0.58 10.59 -6.76
C PHE A 54 -0.66 9.92 -5.40
N ILE A 55 -1.43 10.53 -4.52
CA ILE A 55 -1.74 10.06 -3.18
C ILE A 55 -3.26 10.00 -3.03
N PHE A 56 -3.72 8.93 -2.41
CA PHE A 56 -5.05 8.81 -1.85
C PHE A 56 -4.94 8.53 -0.35
N ASP A 57 -5.93 9.01 0.38
CA ASP A 57 -6.15 8.74 1.79
C ASP A 57 -7.62 8.41 2.03
N LYS A 58 -7.97 8.00 3.25
CA LYS A 58 -9.36 7.89 3.66
C LYS A 58 -10.00 9.28 3.73
N VAL A 59 -11.32 9.32 3.55
CA VAL A 59 -12.09 10.49 3.94
C VAL A 59 -12.00 10.61 5.46
N GLU A 60 -11.70 11.81 5.96
CA GLU A 60 -11.55 12.11 7.38
C GLU A 60 -11.65 13.62 7.63
N GLY A 61 -11.56 14.02 8.88
CA GLY A 61 -11.54 15.40 9.37
C GLY A 61 -10.28 16.17 9.02
N ASN A 62 -9.66 15.91 7.86
CA ASN A 62 -8.44 16.58 7.42
C ASN A 62 -8.62 18.10 7.39
N PHE A 63 -7.71 18.79 8.07
CA PHE A 63 -7.67 20.24 8.19
C PHE A 63 -7.41 20.92 6.84
N GLN A 64 -6.62 20.28 5.97
CA GLN A 64 -6.38 20.77 4.63
C GLN A 64 -7.64 20.63 3.78
N LYS A 65 -7.95 21.66 3.00
CA LYS A 65 -9.11 21.70 2.12
C LYS A 65 -8.70 21.90 0.67
N THR A 66 -9.42 21.25 -0.23
CA THR A 66 -9.32 21.53 -1.67
C THR A 66 -10.03 22.85 -2.02
N THR A 67 -9.91 23.28 -3.27
CA THR A 67 -10.60 24.47 -3.78
C THR A 67 -12.12 24.36 -3.73
N SER A 68 -12.68 23.14 -3.69
CA SER A 68 -14.12 22.91 -3.48
C SER A 68 -14.55 23.02 -2.01
N GLY A 69 -13.61 23.19 -1.08
CA GLY A 69 -13.85 23.29 0.36
C GLY A 69 -14.02 21.94 1.08
N ARG A 70 -13.78 20.81 0.39
CA ARG A 70 -13.78 19.47 0.99
C ARG A 70 -12.47 19.19 1.72
N PRO A 71 -12.44 18.37 2.79
CA PRO A 71 -11.19 17.78 3.27
C PRO A 71 -10.36 17.21 2.11
N THR A 72 -9.05 17.37 2.16
CA THR A 72 -8.17 16.79 1.15
C THR A 72 -7.89 15.34 1.49
N TRP A 73 -8.33 14.40 0.65
CA TRP A 73 -7.94 12.98 0.73
C TRP A 73 -7.31 12.48 -0.57
N ALA A 74 -7.03 13.39 -1.52
CA ALA A 74 -6.29 13.09 -2.72
C ALA A 74 -5.35 14.25 -3.05
N SER A 75 -4.11 13.93 -3.43
CA SER A 75 -3.13 14.93 -3.82
C SER A 75 -2.19 14.40 -4.90
N LEU A 76 -1.49 15.32 -5.54
CA LEU A 76 -0.45 15.06 -6.53
C LEU A 76 0.84 15.68 -6.02
N VAL A 77 1.96 14.97 -6.20
CA VAL A 77 3.30 15.40 -5.84
C VAL A 77 4.14 15.44 -7.11
N ASP A 78 4.66 16.62 -7.44
CA ASP A 78 5.66 16.76 -8.51
C ASP A 78 7.01 16.21 -8.02
N LEU A 79 7.59 15.27 -8.76
CA LEU A 79 8.77 14.52 -8.33
C LEU A 79 10.10 15.25 -8.59
N ASN A 80 10.05 16.39 -9.30
CA ASN A 80 11.23 17.22 -9.56
C ASN A 80 11.35 18.34 -8.53
N THR A 81 10.23 18.95 -8.17
CA THR A 81 10.15 20.14 -7.29
C THR A 81 9.63 19.82 -5.90
N PHE A 82 8.96 18.67 -5.72
CA PHE A 82 8.23 18.29 -4.51
C PHE A 82 7.10 19.26 -4.14
N GLU A 83 6.61 20.05 -5.11
CA GLU A 83 5.37 20.78 -4.96
C GLU A 83 4.18 19.83 -4.86
N VAL A 84 3.25 20.15 -3.96
CA VAL A 84 2.08 19.32 -3.68
C VAL A 84 0.80 20.08 -4.04
N ARG A 85 -0.11 19.41 -4.72
CA ARG A 85 -1.42 19.94 -5.09
C ARG A 85 -2.53 19.00 -4.67
N GLY A 86 -3.43 19.47 -3.79
CA GLY A 86 -4.66 18.77 -3.47
C GLY A 86 -5.59 18.71 -4.69
N ILE A 87 -6.22 17.56 -4.91
CA ILE A 87 -7.22 17.36 -5.98
C ILE A 87 -8.51 16.82 -5.38
N ASP A 88 -9.64 17.19 -5.98
CA ASP A 88 -10.92 16.63 -5.57
C ASP A 88 -11.03 15.17 -6.03
N ALA A 89 -11.52 14.34 -5.11
CA ALA A 89 -12.21 13.11 -5.41
C ALA A 89 -13.60 13.19 -4.76
N GLN A 90 -14.58 12.51 -5.34
CA GLN A 90 -15.97 12.56 -4.91
C GLN A 90 -16.33 11.44 -3.93
N THR A 91 -15.69 10.30 -4.07
CA THR A 91 -16.09 9.05 -3.40
C THR A 91 -14.99 8.56 -2.47
N ASN A 92 -15.37 7.89 -1.37
CA ASN A 92 -14.42 7.46 -0.34
C ASN A 92 -13.52 6.30 -0.82
N PRO A 93 -12.21 6.53 -1.09
CA PRO A 93 -11.34 5.51 -1.65
C PRO A 93 -10.74 4.61 -0.57
N PHE A 94 -11.03 4.86 0.72
CA PHE A 94 -10.48 4.10 1.83
C PHE A 94 -10.66 2.60 1.59
N CYS A 95 -9.57 1.82 1.62
CA CYS A 95 -9.57 0.37 1.41
C CYS A 95 -9.85 -0.10 -0.02
N ALA A 96 -9.69 0.78 -1.01
CA ALA A 96 -9.69 0.42 -2.42
C ALA A 96 -8.39 -0.30 -2.85
N ALA A 97 -8.48 -1.02 -3.97
CA ALA A 97 -7.32 -1.55 -4.68
C ALA A 97 -7.15 -0.81 -6.01
N GLY A 98 -5.94 -0.80 -6.58
CA GLY A 98 -5.70 -0.14 -7.85
C GLY A 98 -4.54 -0.71 -8.61
N MET A 99 -4.40 -0.31 -9.87
CA MET A 99 -3.22 -0.56 -10.71
C MET A 99 -3.32 0.22 -12.02
N THR A 100 -2.34 0.08 -12.91
CA THR A 100 -2.48 0.53 -14.30
C THR A 100 -3.17 -0.53 -15.14
N ILE A 101 -4.04 -0.10 -16.06
CA ILE A 101 -4.66 -0.97 -17.06
C ILE A 101 -3.91 -0.88 -18.39
N GLY A 102 -4.21 -1.81 -19.30
CA GLY A 102 -3.44 -1.97 -20.52
C GLY A 102 -3.45 -0.76 -21.46
N ASN A 103 -4.35 0.22 -21.29
CA ASN A 103 -4.37 1.45 -22.08
C ASN A 103 -3.55 2.62 -21.52
N GLY A 104 -2.92 2.46 -20.36
CA GLY A 104 -2.18 3.53 -19.70
C GLY A 104 -2.85 4.05 -18.44
N SER A 105 -4.18 4.02 -18.37
CA SER A 105 -4.93 4.65 -17.27
C SER A 105 -4.65 3.99 -15.94
N TYR A 106 -4.77 4.77 -14.86
CA TYR A 106 -4.87 4.22 -13.52
C TYR A 106 -6.32 3.91 -13.17
N ILE A 107 -6.53 2.72 -12.64
CA ILE A 107 -7.80 2.30 -12.07
C ILE A 107 -7.66 2.14 -10.55
N VAL A 108 -8.65 2.63 -9.80
CA VAL A 108 -8.82 2.39 -8.36
C VAL A 108 -10.26 1.95 -8.11
N VAL A 109 -10.45 0.77 -7.52
CA VAL A 109 -11.76 0.10 -7.38
C VAL A 109 -12.09 -0.20 -5.93
N GLY A 110 -13.37 -0.05 -5.60
CA GLY A 110 -13.87 -0.28 -4.25
C GLY A 110 -13.58 0.89 -3.33
N GLY A 111 -13.69 0.66 -2.04
CA GLY A 111 -13.47 1.71 -1.06
C GLY A 111 -14.33 1.51 0.18
N ASN A 112 -14.75 2.62 0.78
CA ASN A 112 -15.63 2.64 1.94
C ASN A 112 -16.94 3.37 1.62
N SER A 113 -17.97 3.15 2.44
CA SER A 113 -19.16 3.98 2.55
C SER A 113 -18.80 5.45 2.77
N ALA A 114 -19.76 6.33 2.50
CA ALA A 114 -19.64 7.72 2.92
C ALA A 114 -19.63 7.80 4.46
N ILE A 115 -18.79 8.67 5.03
CA ILE A 115 -18.60 8.75 6.50
C ILE A 115 -18.91 10.14 7.09
N SER A 116 -19.27 10.11 8.38
CA SER A 116 -19.39 11.25 9.28
C SER A 116 -18.18 11.34 10.21
N TYR A 117 -18.25 12.22 11.20
CA TYR A 117 -17.17 12.42 12.18
C TYR A 117 -16.78 11.12 12.88
N GLY A 118 -15.47 10.96 13.13
CA GLY A 118 -14.97 9.75 13.79
C GLY A 118 -15.21 8.48 12.97
N GLY A 119 -15.27 8.59 11.64
CA GLY A 119 -15.37 7.43 10.74
C GLY A 119 -16.72 6.69 10.75
N ALA A 120 -17.73 7.18 11.46
CA ALA A 120 -19.08 6.59 11.44
C ALA A 120 -19.68 6.64 10.03
N ASN A 121 -20.52 5.68 9.64
CA ASN A 121 -21.19 5.78 8.34
C ASN A 121 -22.11 7.01 8.30
N VAL A 122 -22.38 7.56 7.11
CA VAL A 122 -23.49 8.52 6.94
C VAL A 122 -24.82 7.79 6.92
N GLN A 123 -24.84 6.61 6.31
CA GLN A 123 -25.99 5.74 6.21
C GLN A 123 -25.59 4.33 6.62
N GLU A 124 -26.32 3.76 7.57
CA GLU A 124 -26.10 2.40 8.06
C GLU A 124 -26.64 1.36 7.09
N SER A 125 -26.28 0.09 7.35
CA SER A 125 -26.65 -1.05 6.52
C SER A 125 -28.17 -1.30 6.41
N ASP A 126 -28.94 -0.87 7.40
CA ASP A 126 -30.42 -0.92 7.42
C ASP A 126 -31.07 0.28 6.71
N GLY A 127 -30.27 1.16 6.12
CA GLY A 127 -30.70 2.38 5.45
C GLY A 127 -30.96 3.56 6.40
N SER A 128 -30.85 3.38 7.72
CA SER A 128 -30.95 4.47 8.69
C SER A 128 -29.79 5.45 8.55
N VAL A 129 -30.02 6.72 8.88
CA VAL A 129 -29.00 7.78 8.81
C VAL A 129 -28.39 7.93 10.19
N SER A 130 -27.06 7.88 10.29
CA SER A 130 -26.38 7.90 11.57
C SER A 130 -26.58 9.25 12.29
N PRO A 131 -26.78 9.26 13.61
CA PRO A 131 -27.02 10.48 14.37
C PRO A 131 -25.78 11.38 14.37
N GLY A 132 -25.86 12.50 13.65
CA GLY A 132 -24.78 13.49 13.51
C GLY A 132 -25.12 14.54 12.44
N PRO A 133 -24.29 15.58 12.25
CA PRO A 133 -24.45 16.46 11.10
C PRO A 133 -24.31 15.64 9.81
N PHE A 134 -25.24 15.85 8.89
CA PHE A 134 -25.33 15.07 7.65
C PHE A 134 -24.07 15.27 6.79
N ALA A 135 -23.36 14.17 6.49
CA ALA A 135 -22.23 14.09 5.55
C ALA A 135 -21.25 15.29 5.63
N PRO A 136 -20.54 15.50 6.76
CA PRO A 136 -19.70 16.67 6.98
C PRO A 136 -18.58 16.82 5.94
N TYR A 137 -18.16 15.71 5.33
CA TYR A 137 -17.09 15.65 4.35
C TYR A 137 -17.59 15.69 2.89
N LYS A 138 -18.92 15.60 2.68
CA LYS A 138 -19.58 15.61 1.36
C LYS A 138 -19.04 14.56 0.39
N ASP A 139 -18.56 13.44 0.92
CA ASP A 139 -18.15 12.27 0.15
C ASP A 139 -19.35 11.39 -0.20
N TYR A 140 -19.14 10.49 -1.16
CA TYR A 140 -20.10 9.48 -1.58
C TYR A 140 -19.54 8.08 -1.34
N ASP A 141 -20.43 7.08 -1.28
CA ASP A 141 -20.06 5.68 -1.14
C ASP A 141 -19.14 5.24 -2.30
N GLY A 142 -17.94 4.80 -1.93
CA GLY A 142 -16.90 4.33 -2.84
C GLY A 142 -16.88 2.83 -3.10
N ARG A 143 -17.64 2.02 -2.35
CA ARG A 143 -17.51 0.55 -2.35
C ARG A 143 -17.75 -0.09 -3.70
N ARG A 144 -18.54 0.54 -4.57
CA ARG A 144 -18.80 0.05 -5.95
C ARG A 144 -18.10 0.87 -7.03
N VAL A 145 -17.40 1.94 -6.65
CA VAL A 145 -16.91 2.92 -7.60
C VAL A 145 -15.65 2.40 -8.29
N VAL A 146 -15.59 2.64 -9.60
CA VAL A 146 -14.38 2.51 -10.41
C VAL A 146 -13.88 3.93 -10.69
N ARG A 147 -12.77 4.31 -10.06
CA ARG A 147 -12.11 5.60 -10.26
C ARG A 147 -11.06 5.44 -11.34
N ILE A 148 -11.09 6.33 -12.33
CA ILE A 148 -10.11 6.34 -13.42
C ILE A 148 -9.35 7.65 -13.41
N MET A 149 -8.03 7.57 -13.51
CA MET A 149 -7.18 8.69 -13.90
C MET A 149 -6.59 8.39 -15.27
N GLU A 150 -6.95 9.23 -16.23
CA GLU A 150 -6.45 9.13 -17.60
C GLU A 150 -4.98 9.59 -17.66
N PRO A 151 -4.14 8.95 -18.49
CA PRO A 151 -2.75 9.37 -18.66
C PRO A 151 -2.66 10.80 -19.20
N ASN A 152 -1.81 11.60 -18.57
CA ASN A 152 -1.46 12.92 -19.08
C ASN A 152 -0.05 13.30 -18.62
N ASP A 153 0.73 13.90 -19.51
CA ASP A 153 2.06 14.39 -19.19
C ASP A 153 1.99 15.72 -18.40
N ASP A 154 0.96 16.54 -18.68
CA ASP A 154 0.68 17.76 -17.93
C ASP A 154 -0.04 17.42 -16.63
N ALA A 155 0.69 17.52 -15.53
CA ALA A 155 0.19 17.25 -14.19
C ALA A 155 -1.04 18.09 -13.84
N SER A 156 -1.23 19.29 -14.41
CA SER A 156 -2.39 20.16 -14.16
C SER A 156 -3.71 19.57 -14.67
N GLN A 157 -3.63 18.68 -15.67
CA GLN A 157 -4.78 18.02 -16.28
C GLN A 157 -5.15 16.71 -15.59
N LEU A 158 -4.29 16.18 -14.73
CA LEU A 158 -4.56 14.97 -13.96
C LEU A 158 -5.68 15.21 -12.95
N LYS A 159 -6.70 14.35 -13.03
CA LYS A 159 -7.87 14.34 -12.15
C LYS A 159 -8.49 12.95 -12.10
N TRP A 160 -9.25 12.69 -11.04
CA TRP A 160 -10.04 11.48 -10.92
C TRP A 160 -11.39 11.62 -11.60
N VAL A 161 -11.78 10.59 -12.33
CA VAL A 161 -13.14 10.35 -12.81
C VAL A 161 -13.75 9.31 -11.90
N ASP A 162 -14.49 9.74 -10.88
CA ASP A 162 -15.00 8.89 -9.80
C ASP A 162 -16.48 9.15 -9.47
N GLN A 163 -17.30 9.26 -10.50
CA GLN A 163 -18.72 9.56 -10.35
C GLN A 163 -19.47 8.45 -9.60
N TYR A 164 -20.10 8.84 -8.50
CA TYR A 164 -21.08 8.02 -7.80
C TYR A 164 -22.34 7.78 -8.66
N ASN A 165 -22.97 6.63 -8.49
CA ASN A 165 -24.08 6.11 -9.31
C ASN A 165 -23.91 6.24 -10.84
N SER A 166 -22.69 6.06 -11.36
CA SER A 166 -22.44 6.02 -12.80
C SER A 166 -22.65 4.62 -13.38
N PRO A 167 -22.86 4.48 -14.70
CA PRO A 167 -22.87 3.17 -15.37
C PRO A 167 -21.55 2.40 -15.27
N ASN A 168 -20.45 3.09 -14.94
CA ASN A 168 -19.11 2.53 -14.83
C ASN A 168 -18.77 2.17 -13.37
N GLN A 169 -19.48 1.19 -12.82
CA GLN A 169 -19.30 0.70 -11.46
C GLN A 169 -19.17 -0.81 -11.41
N MET A 170 -18.60 -1.29 -10.30
CA MET A 170 -18.59 -2.70 -9.95
C MET A 170 -20.01 -3.20 -9.65
N ASP A 171 -20.20 -4.49 -9.88
CA ASP A 171 -21.44 -5.20 -9.58
C ASP A 171 -21.66 -5.36 -8.09
N SER A 172 -20.58 -5.56 -7.33
CA SER A 172 -20.63 -5.77 -5.88
C SER A 172 -19.83 -4.72 -5.11
N PRO A 173 -20.27 -4.35 -3.89
CA PRO A 173 -19.50 -3.49 -3.00
C PRO A 173 -18.26 -4.24 -2.49
N ARG A 174 -17.11 -3.56 -2.48
CA ARG A 174 -15.84 -4.14 -2.04
C ARG A 174 -15.03 -3.16 -1.20
N TRP A 175 -14.58 -3.66 -0.06
CA TRP A 175 -13.56 -3.14 0.83
C TRP A 175 -12.42 -4.17 0.87
N TYR A 176 -11.16 -3.76 0.76
CA TYR A 176 -9.99 -4.64 0.64
C TYR A 176 -10.08 -5.73 -0.45
N PRO A 177 -10.52 -5.39 -1.68
CA PRO A 177 -10.46 -6.35 -2.78
C PRO A 177 -9.02 -6.59 -3.24
N GLY A 178 -8.73 -7.77 -3.79
CA GLY A 178 -7.59 -7.96 -4.67
C GLY A 178 -7.88 -7.43 -6.09
N ILE A 179 -6.83 -7.05 -6.82
CA ILE A 179 -6.92 -6.68 -8.25
C ILE A 179 -5.70 -7.23 -9.00
N GLU A 180 -5.92 -7.86 -10.16
CA GLU A 180 -4.85 -8.40 -11.01
C GLU A 180 -5.10 -8.02 -12.48
N GLY A 181 -4.05 -7.56 -13.15
CA GLY A 181 -4.09 -7.21 -14.58
C GLY A 181 -3.90 -8.43 -15.48
N LEU A 182 -4.55 -8.41 -16.64
CA LEU A 182 -4.56 -9.49 -17.61
C LEU A 182 -3.87 -9.07 -18.92
N ALA A 183 -3.47 -10.05 -19.74
CA ALA A 183 -2.76 -9.81 -20.99
C ALA A 183 -3.56 -9.00 -22.02
N ASP A 184 -4.89 -9.04 -21.98
CA ASP A 184 -5.78 -8.23 -22.83
C ASP A 184 -5.94 -6.77 -22.33
N GLY A 185 -5.21 -6.41 -21.26
CA GLY A 185 -5.21 -5.10 -20.63
C GLY A 185 -6.31 -4.89 -19.60
N SER A 186 -7.25 -5.83 -19.45
CA SER A 186 -8.31 -5.76 -18.44
C SER A 186 -7.80 -6.16 -17.07
N VAL A 187 -8.66 -6.04 -16.06
CA VAL A 187 -8.38 -6.46 -14.69
C VAL A 187 -9.46 -7.41 -14.18
N VAL A 188 -9.06 -8.31 -13.30
CA VAL A 188 -9.98 -9.06 -12.42
C VAL A 188 -9.92 -8.47 -11.01
N ILE A 189 -11.07 -8.37 -10.38
CA ILE A 189 -11.26 -7.82 -9.03
C ILE A 189 -11.83 -8.94 -8.17
N ILE A 190 -11.16 -9.25 -7.06
CA ILE A 190 -11.37 -10.51 -6.34
C ILE A 190 -11.58 -10.25 -4.85
N GLY A 191 -12.65 -10.81 -4.31
CA GLY A 191 -12.89 -10.88 -2.87
C GLY A 191 -13.12 -9.53 -2.19
N GLY A 192 -12.77 -9.51 -0.90
CA GLY A 192 -12.93 -8.37 0.00
C GLY A 192 -14.08 -8.54 0.97
N ALA A 193 -14.50 -7.42 1.54
CA ALA A 193 -15.63 -7.28 2.44
C ALA A 193 -16.67 -6.33 1.83
N THR A 194 -17.92 -6.42 2.27
CA THR A 194 -18.99 -5.50 1.84
C THR A 194 -18.99 -4.19 2.65
N ASN A 195 -18.29 -4.17 3.78
CA ASN A 195 -18.15 -3.07 4.72
C ASN A 195 -16.83 -3.22 5.53
N GLY A 196 -16.53 -2.24 6.38
CA GLY A 196 -15.27 -2.14 7.12
C GLY A 196 -15.19 -2.88 8.44
N GLY A 197 -14.16 -3.72 8.58
CA GLY A 197 -13.89 -4.46 9.81
C GLY A 197 -12.44 -4.94 9.90
N PHE A 198 -12.11 -5.53 11.04
CA PHE A 198 -10.80 -6.10 11.31
C PHE A 198 -10.53 -7.37 10.48
N ILE A 199 -11.47 -8.31 10.47
CA ILE A 199 -11.44 -9.54 9.65
C ILE A 199 -12.85 -9.87 9.17
N ASN A 200 -13.01 -10.56 8.04
CA ASN A 200 -14.34 -10.79 7.43
C ASN A 200 -15.00 -12.08 7.92
N ARG A 201 -15.18 -12.20 9.24
CA ARG A 201 -15.95 -13.30 9.83
C ARG A 201 -16.59 -12.95 11.16
N ASN A 202 -17.67 -13.66 11.47
CA ASN A 202 -18.21 -13.77 12.82
C ASN A 202 -17.60 -14.99 13.53
N THR A 203 -17.61 -14.98 14.86
CA THR A 203 -17.12 -16.10 15.67
C THR A 203 -18.26 -16.64 16.53
N PRO A 204 -18.61 -17.94 16.42
CA PRO A 204 -18.03 -18.95 15.52
C PRO A 204 -18.34 -18.69 14.03
N ASN A 205 -17.43 -19.10 13.13
CA ASN A 205 -17.58 -18.91 11.68
C ASN A 205 -18.59 -19.92 11.09
N VAL A 206 -19.87 -19.66 11.31
CA VAL A 206 -20.99 -20.54 10.88
C VAL A 206 -21.38 -20.37 9.41
N ASP A 207 -21.10 -19.21 8.82
CA ASP A 207 -21.28 -18.91 7.40
C ASP A 207 -19.97 -18.36 6.82
N PRO A 208 -19.10 -19.22 6.28
CA PRO A 208 -17.83 -18.78 5.71
C PRO A 208 -18.00 -18.05 4.37
N ILE A 209 -19.17 -18.12 3.72
CA ILE A 209 -19.36 -17.54 2.39
C ILE A 209 -19.64 -16.04 2.52
N TYR A 210 -20.67 -15.66 3.26
CA TYR A 210 -21.08 -14.24 3.36
C TYR A 210 -20.81 -13.63 4.73
N ALA A 211 -20.45 -14.43 5.73
CA ALA A 211 -20.33 -14.00 7.13
C ALA A 211 -21.61 -13.30 7.61
N THR A 212 -22.78 -13.86 7.28
CA THR A 212 -24.07 -13.35 7.78
C THR A 212 -24.38 -13.87 9.18
N SER A 213 -25.10 -13.08 9.98
CA SER A 213 -25.74 -13.55 11.21
C SER A 213 -27.10 -14.21 10.96
N SER A 214 -27.63 -14.14 9.73
CA SER A 214 -28.87 -14.80 9.33
C SER A 214 -28.69 -16.31 9.24
N SER A 215 -29.62 -17.07 9.82
CA SER A 215 -29.67 -18.53 9.66
C SER A 215 -30.15 -18.98 8.28
N ASN A 216 -30.70 -18.08 7.46
CA ASN A 216 -31.24 -18.35 6.12
C ASN A 216 -30.76 -17.28 5.11
N PRO A 217 -29.52 -17.36 4.61
CA PRO A 217 -29.07 -16.48 3.53
C PRO A 217 -29.90 -16.73 2.26
N SER A 218 -30.40 -15.68 1.60
CA SER A 218 -31.06 -15.82 0.29
C SER A 218 -29.99 -15.95 -0.81
N PRO A 219 -29.94 -17.05 -1.57
CA PRO A 219 -28.97 -17.22 -2.65
C PRO A 219 -29.04 -16.09 -3.69
N GLY A 220 -27.89 -15.55 -4.09
CA GLY A 220 -27.80 -14.55 -5.18
C GLY A 220 -27.92 -13.08 -4.76
N VAL A 221 -28.02 -12.80 -3.46
CA VAL A 221 -27.90 -11.44 -2.90
C VAL A 221 -26.52 -11.35 -2.26
N TRP A 222 -25.67 -10.49 -2.81
CA TRP A 222 -24.22 -10.51 -2.59
C TRP A 222 -23.75 -9.70 -1.38
N ASP A 223 -24.68 -9.07 -0.67
CA ASP A 223 -24.49 -8.12 0.43
C ASP A 223 -25.17 -8.54 1.74
N GLN A 224 -25.47 -9.83 1.91
CA GLN A 224 -26.19 -10.34 3.11
C GLN A 224 -25.34 -10.46 4.39
N GLY A 225 -24.04 -10.18 4.29
CA GLY A 225 -23.11 -10.23 5.41
C GLY A 225 -21.83 -9.46 5.11
N GLY A 226 -20.86 -9.53 6.03
CA GLY A 226 -19.64 -8.73 5.94
C GLY A 226 -18.62 -9.19 4.89
N ALA A 227 -18.70 -10.44 4.41
CA ALA A 227 -17.75 -10.98 3.44
C ALA A 227 -18.26 -10.86 2.00
N ASN A 228 -17.37 -10.52 1.07
CA ASN A 228 -17.63 -10.61 -0.37
C ASN A 228 -16.65 -11.63 -0.97
N PRO A 229 -17.04 -12.91 -1.15
CA PRO A 229 -16.16 -13.94 -1.70
C PRO A 229 -16.16 -13.97 -3.23
N SER A 230 -16.76 -12.98 -3.88
CA SER A 230 -16.99 -13.00 -5.33
C SER A 230 -15.81 -12.43 -6.13
N TYR A 231 -15.80 -12.63 -7.43
CA TYR A 231 -14.94 -11.93 -8.38
C TYR A 231 -15.72 -11.37 -9.56
N GLU A 232 -15.15 -10.33 -10.16
CA GLU A 232 -15.66 -9.71 -11.38
C GLU A 232 -14.51 -9.15 -12.23
N PHE A 233 -14.80 -8.73 -13.46
CA PHE A 233 -13.79 -8.17 -14.37
C PHE A 233 -14.16 -6.75 -14.75
N TRP A 234 -13.14 -5.92 -14.94
CA TRP A 234 -13.28 -4.60 -15.51
C TRP A 234 -12.32 -4.42 -16.71
N PRO A 235 -12.81 -3.99 -17.89
CA PRO A 235 -14.22 -3.74 -18.18
C PRO A 235 -15.08 -5.01 -18.14
N PRO A 236 -16.41 -4.85 -18.05
CA PRO A 236 -17.35 -5.95 -18.06
C PRO A 236 -17.22 -6.85 -19.31
N ASN A 237 -17.18 -8.17 -19.14
CA ASN A 237 -16.87 -9.13 -20.21
C ASN A 237 -18.10 -9.97 -20.65
N GLY A 238 -19.31 -9.46 -20.44
CA GLY A 238 -20.57 -10.10 -20.87
C GLY A 238 -20.97 -11.39 -20.11
N LYS A 239 -20.17 -11.88 -19.16
CA LYS A 239 -20.52 -13.02 -18.30
C LYS A 239 -21.48 -12.58 -17.17
N PRO A 240 -22.42 -13.45 -16.71
CA PRO A 240 -23.19 -13.21 -15.49
C PRO A 240 -22.23 -12.99 -14.31
N LYS A 241 -22.46 -11.92 -13.55
CA LYS A 241 -21.57 -11.44 -12.48
C LYS A 241 -22.40 -10.98 -11.27
N PRO A 242 -21.80 -10.94 -10.08
CA PRO A 242 -20.46 -11.45 -9.75
C PRO A 242 -20.47 -12.98 -9.54
N ALA A 243 -19.32 -13.65 -9.68
CA ALA A 243 -19.21 -15.11 -9.51
C ALA A 243 -18.49 -15.45 -8.20
N ILE A 244 -18.90 -16.52 -7.50
CA ILE A 244 -18.26 -16.95 -6.25
C ILE A 244 -16.87 -17.51 -6.54
N SER A 245 -15.85 -17.02 -5.83
CA SER A 245 -14.54 -17.65 -5.79
C SER A 245 -14.48 -18.69 -4.67
N GLN A 246 -14.33 -19.97 -5.04
CA GLN A 246 -14.23 -21.05 -4.05
C GLN A 246 -12.99 -20.93 -3.17
N PHE A 247 -11.92 -20.31 -3.69
CA PHE A 247 -10.74 -20.04 -2.87
C PHE A 247 -11.00 -18.96 -1.80
N MET A 248 -11.80 -17.94 -2.11
CA MET A 248 -12.15 -16.93 -1.10
C MET A 248 -13.05 -17.54 -0.02
N VAL A 249 -13.97 -18.44 -0.39
CA VAL A 249 -14.76 -19.22 0.60
C VAL A 249 -13.85 -20.08 1.48
N LYS A 250 -12.89 -20.81 0.89
CA LYS A 250 -11.92 -21.65 1.62
C LYS A 250 -11.09 -20.86 2.62
N THR A 251 -10.75 -19.61 2.29
CA THR A 251 -9.87 -18.74 3.09
C THR A 251 -10.64 -17.73 3.95
N SER A 252 -11.95 -17.94 4.12
CA SER A 252 -12.87 -17.08 4.88
C SER A 252 -12.29 -16.60 6.21
N GLY A 253 -12.55 -15.33 6.53
CA GLY A 253 -12.01 -14.63 7.71
C GLY A 253 -10.68 -13.92 7.44
N LEU A 254 -9.76 -14.52 6.69
CA LEU A 254 -8.42 -13.97 6.46
C LEU A 254 -8.08 -13.89 4.98
N ASN A 255 -8.94 -13.24 4.19
CA ASN A 255 -8.80 -13.21 2.73
C ASN A 255 -8.94 -11.80 2.11
N MET A 256 -8.99 -10.76 2.94
CA MET A 256 -8.91 -9.38 2.47
C MET A 256 -7.51 -9.10 1.90
N TYR A 257 -7.45 -8.41 0.76
CA TYR A 257 -6.22 -8.24 -0.04
C TYR A 257 -5.47 -9.55 -0.33
N ALA A 258 -6.20 -10.57 -0.79
CA ALA A 258 -5.58 -11.78 -1.32
C ALA A 258 -4.44 -11.42 -2.28
N HIS A 259 -3.27 -12.01 -2.07
CA HIS A 259 -2.10 -11.77 -2.91
C HIS A 259 -2.28 -12.49 -4.23
N THR A 260 -2.22 -11.75 -5.33
CA THR A 260 -2.44 -12.28 -6.68
C THR A 260 -1.24 -12.02 -7.56
N TYR A 261 -0.93 -13.00 -8.43
CA TYR A 261 0.07 -12.82 -9.47
C TYR A 261 -0.35 -13.59 -10.73
N LEU A 262 -0.49 -12.90 -11.86
CA LEU A 262 -0.69 -13.54 -13.16
C LEU A 262 0.57 -14.34 -13.54
N MET A 263 0.38 -15.61 -13.82
CA MET A 263 1.43 -16.59 -14.12
C MET A 263 1.58 -16.83 -15.64
N PRO A 264 2.71 -17.37 -16.12
CA PRO A 264 2.99 -17.58 -17.54
C PRO A 264 1.91 -18.34 -18.29
N SER A 265 1.23 -19.30 -17.65
CA SER A 265 0.11 -20.05 -18.23
C SER A 265 -1.16 -19.24 -18.47
N GLY A 266 -1.24 -18.01 -17.94
CA GLY A 266 -2.44 -17.19 -17.89
C GLY A 266 -3.34 -17.47 -16.68
N LYS A 267 -2.98 -18.45 -15.83
CA LYS A 267 -3.62 -18.66 -14.51
C LYS A 267 -3.14 -17.61 -13.51
N ILE A 268 -3.89 -17.46 -12.43
CA ILE A 268 -3.57 -16.52 -11.36
C ILE A 268 -3.16 -17.30 -10.12
N PHE A 269 -1.94 -17.10 -9.66
CA PHE A 269 -1.54 -17.54 -8.32
C PHE A 269 -2.31 -16.71 -7.29
N MET A 270 -2.86 -17.36 -6.28
CA MET A 270 -3.56 -16.69 -5.17
C MET A 270 -3.07 -17.23 -3.82
N GLN A 271 -2.83 -16.32 -2.89
CA GLN A 271 -2.52 -16.64 -1.48
C GLN A 271 -3.39 -15.78 -0.56
N ALA A 272 -4.06 -16.44 0.37
CA ALA A 272 -4.91 -15.85 1.41
C ALA A 272 -4.96 -16.79 2.61
N ASN A 273 -5.15 -16.23 3.80
CA ASN A 273 -4.92 -16.93 5.06
C ASN A 273 -3.50 -17.54 5.02
N TYR A 274 -3.37 -18.84 5.25
CA TYR A 274 -2.17 -19.63 4.97
C TYR A 274 -2.31 -20.54 3.75
N SER A 275 -3.44 -20.52 3.03
CA SER A 275 -3.65 -21.38 1.85
C SER A 275 -3.20 -20.73 0.55
N THR A 276 -2.86 -21.60 -0.41
CA THR A 276 -2.32 -21.18 -1.71
C THR A 276 -2.97 -21.98 -2.83
N THR A 277 -3.29 -21.33 -3.95
CA THR A 277 -3.85 -22.00 -5.13
C THR A 277 -3.37 -21.35 -6.42
N LEU A 278 -3.49 -22.09 -7.51
CA LEU A 278 -3.38 -21.57 -8.87
C LEU A 278 -4.75 -21.67 -9.54
N TRP A 279 -5.34 -20.52 -9.87
CA TRP A 279 -6.69 -20.40 -10.39
C TRP A 279 -6.69 -20.20 -11.91
N ASP A 280 -7.30 -21.16 -12.62
CA ASP A 280 -7.69 -21.02 -14.02
C ASP A 280 -9.05 -20.31 -14.10
N TRP A 281 -9.01 -18.98 -14.08
CA TRP A 281 -10.20 -18.12 -14.14
C TRP A 281 -11.00 -18.26 -15.44
N THR A 282 -10.41 -18.81 -16.51
CA THR A 282 -11.14 -19.04 -17.77
C THR A 282 -12.08 -20.23 -17.68
N LYS A 283 -11.70 -21.24 -16.89
CA LYS A 283 -12.46 -22.49 -16.67
C LYS A 283 -13.09 -22.56 -15.28
N ASP A 284 -12.83 -21.56 -14.45
CA ASP A 284 -13.16 -21.51 -13.03
C ASP A 284 -12.71 -22.76 -12.27
N LYS A 285 -11.42 -23.10 -12.41
CA LYS A 285 -10.81 -24.28 -11.77
C LYS A 285 -9.64 -23.88 -10.88
N TYR A 286 -9.61 -24.45 -9.68
CA TYR A 286 -8.58 -24.21 -8.68
C TYR A 286 -7.64 -25.41 -8.60
N HIS A 287 -6.34 -25.13 -8.52
CA HIS A 287 -5.31 -26.12 -8.29
C HIS A 287 -4.62 -25.79 -6.98
N ASP A 288 -4.99 -26.49 -5.91
CA ASP A 288 -4.39 -26.30 -4.59
C ASP A 288 -2.88 -26.54 -4.65
N LEU A 289 -2.14 -25.59 -4.06
CA LEU A 289 -0.71 -25.67 -3.79
C LEU A 289 -0.54 -25.93 -2.29
N PRO A 290 0.66 -26.30 -1.82
CA PRO A 290 0.88 -26.48 -0.39
C PRO A 290 0.52 -25.22 0.39
N ASP A 291 0.09 -25.41 1.64
CA ASP A 291 -0.11 -24.30 2.57
C ASP A 291 1.23 -23.65 2.96
N MET A 292 1.17 -22.39 3.37
CA MET A 292 2.30 -21.62 3.86
C MET A 292 2.91 -22.31 5.09
N PRO A 293 4.24 -22.57 5.10
CA PRO A 293 4.91 -23.17 6.23
C PRO A 293 4.68 -22.40 7.53
N GLY A 294 4.45 -23.15 8.62
CA GLY A 294 4.18 -22.58 9.93
C GLY A 294 2.84 -21.85 10.05
N GLN A 295 1.93 -22.00 9.07
CA GLN A 295 0.62 -21.33 9.02
C GLN A 295 0.71 -19.80 9.23
N ILE A 296 1.79 -19.20 8.76
CA ILE A 296 2.01 -17.76 8.87
C ILE A 296 1.10 -17.06 7.85
N THR A 297 0.12 -16.32 8.33
CA THR A 297 -0.73 -15.47 7.50
C THR A 297 0.11 -14.29 6.98
N ARG A 298 -0.03 -13.99 5.68
CA ARG A 298 0.69 -12.88 5.02
C ARG A 298 -0.22 -11.78 4.51
N VAL A 299 -1.48 -12.07 4.25
CA VAL A 299 -2.47 -11.05 3.87
C VAL A 299 -2.86 -10.19 5.05
N TYR A 300 -3.59 -9.11 4.82
CA TYR A 300 -4.19 -8.31 5.89
C TYR A 300 -5.02 -9.19 6.86
N PRO A 301 -4.96 -8.98 8.18
CA PRO A 301 -4.21 -7.95 8.92
C PRO A 301 -2.78 -8.33 9.33
N ALA A 302 -2.31 -9.53 8.96
CA ALA A 302 -0.93 -9.95 9.22
C ALA A 302 0.09 -9.17 8.37
N SER A 303 -0.28 -8.85 7.13
CA SER A 303 0.42 -7.96 6.19
C SER A 303 1.94 -8.22 6.10
N GLY A 304 2.32 -9.44 5.73
CA GLY A 304 3.71 -9.75 5.38
C GLY A 304 4.10 -9.15 4.02
N ALA A 305 5.35 -8.72 3.87
CA ALA A 305 5.88 -8.23 2.61
C ALA A 305 5.82 -9.34 1.54
N THR A 306 5.25 -9.05 0.38
CA THR A 306 5.24 -9.98 -0.75
C THR A 306 5.61 -9.30 -2.07
N ALA A 307 6.29 -10.04 -2.95
CA ALA A 307 6.56 -9.64 -4.32
C ALA A 307 6.89 -10.86 -5.18
N MET A 308 6.68 -10.75 -6.50
CA MET A 308 7.34 -11.64 -7.46
C MET A 308 8.82 -11.23 -7.57
N LYS A 309 9.75 -12.19 -7.51
CA LYS A 309 11.18 -11.95 -7.76
C LYS A 309 11.37 -11.41 -9.20
N PRO A 310 12.40 -10.59 -9.46
CA PRO A 310 12.69 -10.09 -10.80
C PRO A 310 12.75 -11.21 -11.84
N LEU A 311 12.10 -11.00 -12.98
CA LEU A 311 12.12 -11.92 -14.12
C LEU A 311 13.32 -11.58 -14.99
N THR A 312 14.29 -12.48 -15.10
CA THR A 312 15.55 -12.18 -15.79
C THR A 312 15.91 -13.25 -16.83
N PRO A 313 16.72 -12.93 -17.85
CA PRO A 313 17.24 -13.94 -18.77
C PRO A 313 17.95 -15.08 -18.03
N GLN A 314 18.67 -14.79 -16.94
CA GLN A 314 19.44 -15.78 -16.18
C GLN A 314 18.55 -16.78 -15.44
N ASN A 315 17.37 -16.36 -14.99
CA ASN A 315 16.37 -17.25 -14.40
C ASN A 315 15.31 -17.72 -15.40
N ASN A 316 15.54 -17.52 -16.71
CA ASN A 316 14.59 -17.82 -17.78
C ASN A 316 13.22 -17.18 -17.58
N TYR A 317 13.15 -16.01 -16.94
CA TYR A 317 11.90 -15.33 -16.58
C TYR A 317 10.97 -16.21 -15.72
N THR A 318 11.53 -17.03 -14.82
CA THR A 318 10.74 -17.93 -13.96
C THR A 318 10.03 -17.15 -12.84
N PRO A 319 8.69 -17.17 -12.76
CA PRO A 319 7.94 -16.48 -11.72
C PRO A 319 8.10 -17.19 -10.37
N THR A 320 8.75 -16.53 -9.42
CA THR A 320 8.88 -17.01 -8.04
C THR A 320 8.33 -15.96 -7.10
N ILE A 321 7.36 -16.33 -6.27
CA ILE A 321 6.69 -15.41 -5.36
C ILE A 321 7.40 -15.50 -4.01
N LEU A 322 7.81 -14.36 -3.47
CA LEU A 322 8.51 -14.21 -2.19
C LEU A 322 7.56 -13.62 -1.15
N PHE A 323 7.67 -14.10 0.08
CA PHE A 323 6.94 -13.62 1.26
C PHE A 323 7.94 -13.43 2.41
N CYS A 324 7.83 -12.35 3.17
CA CYS A 324 8.65 -12.06 4.35
C CYS A 324 7.80 -11.44 5.46
N GLY A 325 8.00 -11.81 6.73
CA GLY A 325 7.22 -11.24 7.84
C GLY A 325 5.82 -11.84 8.09
N GLY A 326 4.86 -11.06 8.55
CA GLY A 326 3.49 -11.53 8.82
C GLY A 326 3.33 -12.18 10.20
N PHE A 327 2.24 -12.92 10.42
CA PHE A 327 1.84 -13.39 11.75
C PHE A 327 1.28 -14.80 11.75
N HIS A 328 1.56 -15.54 12.84
CA HIS A 328 0.84 -16.74 13.20
C HIS A 328 0.05 -16.46 14.48
N MET A 329 -1.27 -16.69 14.42
CA MET A 329 -2.19 -16.67 15.54
C MET A 329 -3.16 -17.83 15.37
N THR A 330 -3.62 -18.40 16.47
CA THR A 330 -4.69 -19.40 16.45
C THR A 330 -6.00 -18.77 15.97
N ASP A 331 -6.93 -19.62 15.55
CA ASP A 331 -8.23 -19.17 15.05
C ASP A 331 -8.97 -18.29 16.08
N ASP A 332 -8.99 -18.65 17.37
CA ASP A 332 -9.61 -17.84 18.41
C ASP A 332 -8.91 -16.49 18.63
N GLU A 333 -7.57 -16.46 18.60
CA GLU A 333 -6.80 -15.24 18.84
C GLU A 333 -7.07 -14.16 17.80
N TRP A 334 -7.29 -14.55 16.53
CA TRP A 334 -7.71 -13.62 15.47
C TRP A 334 -9.05 -12.93 15.78
N GLY A 335 -9.85 -13.45 16.71
CA GLY A 335 -11.10 -12.82 17.11
C GLY A 335 -12.13 -12.79 15.98
N ASN A 336 -12.79 -11.66 15.83
CA ASN A 336 -13.91 -11.45 14.92
C ASN A 336 -13.81 -10.10 14.18
N TYR A 337 -14.89 -9.71 13.52
CA TYR A 337 -15.03 -8.47 12.77
C TYR A 337 -14.57 -7.19 13.51
N THR A 338 -14.65 -7.15 14.84
CA THR A 338 -14.34 -5.95 15.63
C THR A 338 -12.85 -5.84 15.97
N ALA A 339 -12.24 -6.91 16.47
CA ALA A 339 -10.90 -6.87 17.05
C ALA A 339 -10.33 -8.29 17.28
N PRO A 340 -8.99 -8.41 17.46
CA PRO A 340 -8.40 -9.64 17.97
C PRO A 340 -8.80 -9.89 19.43
N ASN A 341 -8.87 -11.16 19.83
CA ASN A 341 -9.19 -11.56 21.20
C ASN A 341 -8.01 -11.40 22.18
N ILE A 342 -6.85 -11.02 21.68
CA ILE A 342 -5.62 -10.86 22.45
C ILE A 342 -5.04 -9.45 22.32
N ASN A 343 -4.16 -9.10 23.25
CA ASN A 343 -3.32 -7.92 23.13
C ASN A 343 -2.19 -8.18 22.13
N VAL A 344 -2.34 -7.66 20.91
CA VAL A 344 -1.38 -7.84 19.82
C VAL A 344 -0.14 -6.96 19.95
N TYR A 345 -0.15 -5.91 20.79
CA TYR A 345 1.05 -5.10 21.05
C TYR A 345 2.20 -5.89 21.68
N ASP A 346 1.87 -6.99 22.37
CA ASP A 346 2.84 -7.86 23.02
C ASP A 346 3.16 -9.14 22.19
N ARG A 347 2.70 -9.19 20.93
CA ARG A 347 2.97 -10.30 20.00
C ARG A 347 3.97 -9.88 18.93
N ASP A 348 5.04 -10.63 18.80
CA ASP A 348 6.06 -10.41 17.77
C ASP A 348 5.57 -10.95 16.43
N ALA A 349 5.91 -10.22 15.36
CA ALA A 349 5.73 -10.69 14.00
C ALA A 349 6.70 -11.84 13.69
N SER A 350 6.49 -12.49 12.54
CA SER A 350 7.44 -13.48 12.04
C SER A 350 8.68 -12.81 11.43
N THR A 351 9.83 -13.49 11.50
CA THR A 351 11.01 -13.19 10.68
C THR A 351 11.03 -13.98 9.39
N ASP A 352 10.13 -14.94 9.21
CA ASP A 352 10.24 -15.92 8.12
C ASP A 352 10.16 -15.27 6.74
N CYS A 353 11.15 -15.54 5.90
CA CYS A 353 11.04 -15.38 4.46
C CYS A 353 10.93 -16.74 3.76
N SER A 354 9.89 -16.92 2.94
CA SER A 354 9.65 -18.13 2.16
C SER A 354 9.24 -17.78 0.73
N SER A 355 9.54 -18.65 -0.23
CA SER A 355 9.18 -18.46 -1.62
C SER A 355 8.53 -19.70 -2.25
N ILE A 356 7.80 -19.52 -3.34
CA ILE A 356 7.17 -20.60 -4.10
C ILE A 356 7.27 -20.34 -5.59
N THR A 357 7.52 -21.41 -6.37
CA THR A 357 7.61 -21.38 -7.83
C THR A 357 6.58 -22.36 -8.39
N PRO A 358 5.34 -21.90 -8.69
CA PRO A 358 4.25 -22.78 -9.11
C PRO A 358 4.40 -23.31 -10.54
N GLU A 359 4.99 -22.52 -11.42
CA GLU A 359 5.10 -22.80 -12.85
C GLU A 359 6.54 -22.65 -13.35
N THR A 360 6.88 -23.42 -14.38
CA THR A 360 8.03 -23.20 -15.22
C THR A 360 7.82 -21.97 -16.13
N PRO A 361 8.87 -21.42 -16.76
CA PRO A 361 8.75 -20.29 -17.70
C PRO A 361 7.74 -20.45 -18.83
N ASP A 362 7.54 -21.68 -19.31
CA ASP A 362 6.58 -22.01 -20.38
C ASP A 362 5.16 -22.25 -19.85
N GLY A 363 4.88 -21.96 -18.58
CA GLY A 363 3.54 -22.05 -17.98
C GLY A 363 3.09 -23.47 -17.65
N LYS A 364 4.01 -24.43 -17.54
CA LYS A 364 3.70 -25.76 -17.02
C LYS A 364 3.81 -25.75 -15.52
N MET A 365 2.86 -26.39 -14.83
CA MET A 365 2.97 -26.55 -13.38
C MET A 365 4.20 -27.38 -13.02
N VAL A 366 4.93 -26.94 -11.99
CA VAL A 366 6.05 -27.69 -11.43
C VAL A 366 5.48 -28.88 -10.63
N PRO A 367 5.90 -30.13 -10.88
CA PRO A 367 5.45 -31.27 -10.09
C PRO A 367 5.87 -31.14 -8.62
N ASN A 368 4.99 -31.50 -7.68
CA ASN A 368 5.27 -31.45 -6.24
C ASN A 368 5.79 -30.08 -5.77
N VAL A 369 5.19 -28.97 -6.24
CA VAL A 369 5.51 -27.61 -5.78
C VAL A 369 5.62 -27.61 -4.25
N GLN A 370 6.65 -26.97 -3.70
CA GLN A 370 6.82 -26.75 -2.27
C GLN A 370 7.26 -25.31 -2.03
N TYR A 371 6.88 -24.78 -0.87
CA TYR A 371 7.51 -23.57 -0.35
C TYR A 371 8.98 -23.84 -0.02
N GLN A 372 9.84 -22.92 -0.40
CA GLN A 372 11.25 -22.92 -0.07
C GLN A 372 11.51 -21.84 0.97
N LYS A 373 12.00 -22.23 2.14
CA LYS A 373 12.57 -21.28 3.11
C LYS A 373 13.69 -20.51 2.43
N GLU A 374 13.64 -19.19 2.48
CA GLU A 374 14.67 -18.30 1.95
C GLU A 374 15.67 -17.99 3.07
N GLU A 375 15.33 -17.06 3.95
CA GLU A 375 16.17 -16.59 5.06
C GLU A 375 15.24 -16.10 6.19
N ASP A 376 15.81 -15.54 7.26
CA ASP A 376 15.07 -14.83 8.29
C ASP A 376 15.39 -13.34 8.20
N LEU A 377 14.35 -12.51 8.29
CA LEU A 377 14.51 -11.08 8.45
C LEU A 377 15.36 -10.78 9.69
N PRO A 378 16.20 -9.74 9.65
CA PRO A 378 17.08 -9.36 10.76
C PRO A 378 16.30 -8.93 12.02
N GLU A 379 15.03 -8.54 11.86
CA GLU A 379 14.08 -8.29 12.93
C GLU A 379 12.67 -8.71 12.49
N PRO A 380 11.77 -9.08 13.42
CA PRO A 380 10.35 -9.34 13.11
C PRO A 380 9.71 -8.21 12.31
N ARG A 381 8.83 -8.52 11.36
CA ARG A 381 8.14 -7.47 10.59
C ARG A 381 6.73 -7.86 10.13
N SER A 382 5.76 -7.04 10.47
CA SER A 382 4.46 -6.92 9.77
C SER A 382 4.37 -5.55 9.11
N MET A 383 3.51 -5.42 8.12
CA MET A 383 3.33 -4.26 7.25
C MET A 383 4.62 -3.86 6.51
N GLY A 384 5.53 -4.83 6.30
CA GLY A 384 6.70 -4.63 5.46
C GLY A 384 6.29 -4.62 3.99
N GLN A 385 6.98 -3.83 3.16
CA GLN A 385 6.61 -3.66 1.76
C GLN A 385 7.83 -3.80 0.85
N PHE A 386 7.76 -4.71 -0.12
CA PHE A 386 8.81 -4.91 -1.12
C PHE A 386 8.70 -3.90 -2.25
N ILE A 387 9.83 -3.28 -2.60
CA ILE A 387 9.98 -2.39 -3.76
C ILE A 387 11.11 -2.92 -4.66
N HIS A 388 10.84 -3.13 -5.95
CA HIS A 388 11.87 -3.49 -6.92
C HIS A 388 12.80 -2.31 -7.20
N LEU A 389 14.11 -2.57 -7.30
CA LEU A 389 15.12 -1.57 -7.63
C LEU A 389 15.65 -1.78 -9.06
N PRO A 390 16.10 -0.71 -9.76
CA PRO A 390 16.64 -0.76 -11.13
C PRO A 390 17.89 -1.63 -11.34
N ASN A 391 18.52 -2.11 -10.27
CA ASN A 391 19.71 -2.97 -10.33
C ASN A 391 19.39 -4.46 -10.12
N GLY A 392 18.10 -4.83 -10.10
CA GLY A 392 17.67 -6.21 -9.88
C GLY A 392 17.56 -6.61 -8.41
N LYS A 393 17.94 -5.75 -7.46
CA LYS A 393 17.66 -5.94 -6.04
C LYS A 393 16.23 -5.51 -5.70
N MET A 394 15.79 -5.82 -4.48
CA MET A 394 14.55 -5.32 -3.89
C MET A 394 14.85 -4.72 -2.51
N VAL A 395 14.00 -3.83 -2.02
CA VAL A 395 14.09 -3.32 -0.64
C VAL A 395 12.77 -3.53 0.09
N ILE A 396 12.85 -3.92 1.35
CA ILE A 396 11.74 -3.96 2.29
C ILE A 396 11.80 -2.70 3.13
N VAL A 397 10.77 -1.88 3.04
CA VAL A 397 10.54 -0.69 3.87
C VAL A 397 9.28 -0.89 4.72
N ASN A 398 8.99 0.09 5.57
CA ASN A 398 7.80 0.13 6.44
C ASN A 398 7.72 -1.01 7.46
N GLY A 399 6.77 -0.88 8.38
CA GLY A 399 6.33 -1.96 9.24
C GLY A 399 6.63 -1.79 10.73
N ALA A 400 6.22 -2.83 11.46
CA ALA A 400 6.39 -2.96 12.90
C ALA A 400 6.84 -4.37 13.26
N SER A 401 7.62 -4.48 14.33
CA SER A 401 8.06 -5.77 14.85
C SER A 401 6.98 -6.44 15.71
N ARG A 402 6.00 -5.68 16.21
CA ARG A 402 4.91 -6.19 17.05
C ARG A 402 3.55 -5.65 16.63
N GLY A 403 2.53 -6.48 16.80
CA GLY A 403 1.15 -6.17 16.45
C GLY A 403 0.86 -6.17 14.94
N LEU A 404 -0.39 -5.86 14.62
CA LEU A 404 -1.00 -6.11 13.31
C LEU A 404 -1.30 -4.82 12.54
N ALA A 405 -1.58 -4.96 11.25
CA ALA A 405 -2.27 -3.94 10.47
C ALA A 405 -3.71 -3.78 10.98
N GLY A 406 -4.20 -2.55 11.08
CA GLY A 406 -5.53 -2.25 11.60
C GLY A 406 -5.53 -1.13 12.63
N TYR A 407 -6.74 -0.66 12.93
CA TYR A 407 -7.00 0.25 14.05
C TYR A 407 -8.36 -0.10 14.69
N GLY A 408 -8.56 0.33 15.92
CA GLY A 408 -9.82 0.19 16.65
C GLY A 408 -9.61 0.42 18.14
N ASN A 409 -10.69 0.66 18.89
CA ASN A 409 -10.59 0.89 20.33
C ASN A 409 -10.74 -0.43 21.09
N THR A 410 -9.69 -0.82 21.81
CA THR A 410 -9.65 -2.03 22.64
C THR A 410 -9.17 -1.67 24.04
N SER A 411 -9.34 -2.60 24.99
CA SER A 411 -8.90 -2.38 26.37
C SER A 411 -7.39 -2.16 26.49
N TRP A 412 -6.59 -2.75 25.61
CA TRP A 412 -5.13 -2.71 25.69
C TRP A 412 -4.48 -1.52 24.97
N ASN A 413 -5.19 -0.84 24.07
CA ASN A 413 -4.73 0.42 23.46
C ASN A 413 -5.47 1.66 23.99
N THR A 414 -6.30 1.49 25.00
CA THR A 414 -6.95 2.60 25.74
C THR A 414 -6.15 2.87 27.01
N VAL A 415 -5.53 4.04 27.08
CA VAL A 415 -4.60 4.44 28.15
C VAL A 415 -5.07 5.70 28.85
N LYS A 416 -4.36 6.10 29.90
CA LYS A 416 -4.57 7.38 30.58
C LYS A 416 -3.46 8.36 30.27
N ASP A 417 -3.79 9.63 30.12
CA ASP A 417 -2.79 10.69 30.22
C ASP A 417 -2.46 10.97 31.69
N LYS A 418 -1.43 11.79 31.94
CA LYS A 418 -1.01 12.21 33.30
C LYS A 418 -2.09 13.01 34.05
N SER A 419 -3.12 13.48 33.37
CA SER A 419 -4.27 14.19 33.95
C SER A 419 -5.46 13.27 34.24
N GLY A 420 -5.36 11.97 33.91
CA GLY A 420 -6.40 10.97 34.12
C GLY A 420 -7.43 10.87 32.99
N ASN A 421 -7.27 11.62 31.89
CA ASN A 421 -8.14 11.53 30.73
C ASN A 421 -7.88 10.25 29.96
N THR A 422 -8.92 9.69 29.35
CA THR A 422 -8.78 8.53 28.46
C THR A 422 -8.17 8.97 27.13
N VAL A 423 -7.16 8.24 26.67
CA VAL A 423 -6.54 8.39 25.35
C VAL A 423 -6.61 7.06 24.64
N HIS A 424 -7.13 7.04 23.41
CA HIS A 424 -7.11 5.86 22.55
C HIS A 424 -5.91 5.98 21.60
N LEU A 425 -5.03 4.97 21.62
CA LEU A 425 -3.90 4.93 20.67
C LEU A 425 -4.32 4.43 19.28
N GLU A 426 -5.50 3.78 19.21
CA GLU A 426 -6.22 3.23 18.05
C GLU A 426 -5.48 2.19 17.19
N GLY A 427 -4.26 2.47 16.75
CA GLY A 427 -3.47 1.54 15.94
C GLY A 427 -3.23 0.20 16.65
N MET A 428 -3.05 -0.88 15.88
CA MET A 428 -2.87 -2.23 16.41
C MET A 428 -1.41 -2.72 16.42
N SER A 429 -0.44 -1.82 16.23
CA SER A 429 1.00 -2.15 16.15
C SER A 429 1.89 -1.32 17.07
N GLN A 430 3.03 -1.89 17.47
CA GLN A 430 4.05 -1.25 18.31
C GLN A 430 5.47 -1.64 17.82
N SER A 431 6.49 -0.95 18.33
CA SER A 431 7.90 -1.18 17.96
C SER A 431 8.15 -1.10 16.44
N PRO A 432 8.05 0.10 15.83
CA PRO A 432 8.24 0.31 14.40
C PRO A 432 9.59 -0.20 13.88
N THR A 433 9.61 -0.84 12.71
CA THR A 433 10.85 -1.26 12.04
C THR A 433 11.34 -0.17 11.11
N LEU A 434 12.16 0.74 11.65
CA LEU A 434 12.57 1.98 10.97
C LEU A 434 13.68 1.79 9.91
N ARG A 435 14.41 0.67 9.97
CA ARG A 435 15.53 0.41 9.06
C ARG A 435 15.07 -0.43 7.86
N PRO A 436 15.49 -0.12 6.62
CA PRO A 436 15.16 -0.94 5.46
C PRO A 436 15.97 -2.22 5.44
N VAL A 437 15.50 -3.21 4.68
CA VAL A 437 16.24 -4.46 4.40
C VAL A 437 16.35 -4.61 2.88
N VAL A 438 17.56 -4.68 2.33
CA VAL A 438 17.74 -4.95 0.90
C VAL A 438 17.81 -6.45 0.68
N TYR A 439 17.05 -6.97 -0.28
CA TYR A 439 17.09 -8.35 -0.75
C TYR A 439 17.74 -8.42 -2.12
N ASP A 440 18.85 -9.15 -2.21
CA ASP A 440 19.57 -9.43 -3.45
C ASP A 440 19.29 -10.88 -3.90
N PRO A 441 18.45 -11.11 -4.94
CA PRO A 441 18.08 -12.45 -5.38
C PRO A 441 19.27 -13.25 -5.95
N GLU A 442 20.32 -12.58 -6.41
CA GLU A 442 21.46 -13.21 -7.09
C GLU A 442 22.51 -13.70 -6.09
N LYS A 443 22.46 -13.23 -4.83
CA LYS A 443 23.32 -13.76 -3.78
C LYS A 443 22.92 -15.18 -3.37
N PRO A 444 23.88 -15.99 -2.90
CA PRO A 444 23.58 -17.27 -2.30
C PRO A 444 22.62 -17.14 -1.11
N LYS A 445 21.76 -18.14 -0.92
CA LYS A 445 20.91 -18.26 0.25
C LYS A 445 21.76 -18.18 1.55
N GLY A 446 21.25 -17.45 2.53
CA GLY A 446 21.94 -17.03 3.76
C GLY A 446 22.71 -15.71 3.65
N LYS A 447 22.71 -15.06 2.48
CA LYS A 447 23.42 -13.78 2.22
C LYS A 447 22.61 -12.80 1.38
N ARG A 448 21.33 -13.09 1.12
CA ARG A 448 20.47 -12.25 0.27
C ARG A 448 20.01 -10.99 0.98
N LEU A 449 19.91 -11.03 2.31
CA LEU A 449 19.48 -9.88 3.10
C LEU A 449 20.66 -9.00 3.55
N GLU A 450 20.58 -7.72 3.23
CA GLU A 450 21.48 -6.66 3.68
C GLU A 450 20.70 -5.69 4.60
N TYR A 451 21.31 -5.32 5.72
CA TYR A 451 20.66 -4.53 6.78
C TYR A 451 21.64 -3.61 7.52
N GLN A 452 22.87 -4.07 7.75
CA GLN A 452 23.86 -3.31 8.48
C GLN A 452 24.32 -2.08 7.69
N GLY A 453 24.54 -0.97 8.39
CA GLY A 453 24.99 0.30 7.78
C GLY A 453 23.87 1.13 7.15
N PHE A 454 22.62 0.65 7.13
CA PHE A 454 21.49 1.44 6.63
C PHE A 454 20.91 2.37 7.69
N GLY A 455 20.47 3.53 7.21
CA GLY A 455 19.76 4.54 7.98
C GLY A 455 18.42 4.07 8.50
N LYS A 456 17.91 4.79 9.49
CA LYS A 456 16.54 4.64 9.98
C LYS A 456 15.71 5.81 9.47
N SER A 457 14.44 5.57 9.17
CA SER A 457 13.46 6.65 9.05
C SER A 457 13.21 7.25 10.43
N ASP A 458 12.99 8.55 10.48
CA ASP A 458 12.57 9.25 11.71
C ASP A 458 11.06 9.10 11.96
N TYR A 459 10.33 8.54 11.00
CA TYR A 459 8.87 8.40 11.03
C TYR A 459 8.46 6.92 11.10
N PRO A 460 7.65 6.54 12.09
CA PRO A 460 6.98 5.24 12.10
C PRO A 460 6.07 5.08 10.88
N ARG A 461 6.44 4.19 9.95
CA ARG A 461 5.64 3.86 8.76
C ARG A 461 4.82 2.59 9.03
N LEU A 462 3.69 2.76 9.70
CA LEU A 462 2.84 1.67 10.22
C LEU A 462 1.65 1.40 9.28
N TYR A 463 0.50 0.99 9.83
CA TYR A 463 -0.72 0.79 9.06
C TYR A 463 -1.12 2.05 8.29
N HIS A 464 -1.47 1.90 7.01
CA HIS A 464 -1.68 3.01 6.07
C HIS A 464 -0.40 3.76 5.66
N SER A 465 0.77 3.16 5.79
CA SER A 465 1.97 3.61 5.06
C SER A 465 2.00 3.05 3.64
N SER A 466 2.72 3.75 2.76
CA SER A 466 2.91 3.39 1.36
C SER A 466 4.34 3.61 0.90
N ALA A 467 4.77 2.85 -0.09
CA ALA A 467 6.05 3.03 -0.75
C ALA A 467 6.04 2.61 -2.22
N ILE A 468 6.71 3.38 -3.07
CA ILE A 468 6.86 3.10 -4.52
C ILE A 468 8.27 3.48 -5.01
N LEU A 469 8.73 2.82 -6.06
CA LEU A 469 9.94 3.23 -6.79
C LEU A 469 9.69 4.56 -7.53
N ALA A 470 10.58 5.53 -7.39
CA ALA A 470 10.55 6.77 -8.17
C ALA A 470 11.33 6.62 -9.49
N PRO A 471 11.06 7.47 -10.50
CA PRO A 471 11.79 7.47 -11.78
C PRO A 471 13.28 7.80 -11.66
N ASP A 472 13.70 8.50 -10.60
CA ASP A 472 15.13 8.66 -10.30
C ASP A 472 15.73 7.43 -9.59
N GLY A 473 15.02 6.32 -9.45
CA GLY A 473 15.53 5.11 -8.80
C GLY A 473 15.62 5.18 -7.27
N SER A 474 15.19 6.27 -6.62
CA SER A 474 14.97 6.28 -5.17
C SER A 474 13.63 5.62 -4.81
N VAL A 475 13.35 5.43 -3.51
CA VAL A 475 12.06 4.91 -3.03
C VAL A 475 11.32 5.99 -2.27
N LEU A 476 10.12 6.34 -2.72
CA LEU A 476 9.21 7.23 -2.01
C LEU A 476 8.55 6.46 -0.87
N VAL A 477 8.48 7.05 0.33
CA VAL A 477 7.87 6.44 1.52
C VAL A 477 7.02 7.47 2.25
N ALA A 478 5.74 7.17 2.45
CA ALA A 478 4.75 8.10 3.00
C ALA A 478 3.76 7.39 3.96
N GLY A 479 2.87 8.14 4.61
CA GLY A 479 1.99 7.64 5.68
C GLY A 479 2.73 7.38 6.98
N SER A 480 2.15 6.91 8.07
CA SER A 480 0.88 6.24 8.24
C SER A 480 -0.22 7.11 8.86
N ASN A 481 -1.43 6.59 8.79
CA ASN A 481 -2.60 7.10 9.50
C ASN A 481 -3.36 5.95 10.19
N PRO A 482 -2.82 5.37 11.28
CA PRO A 482 -3.36 4.16 11.90
C PRO A 482 -4.58 4.44 12.80
N HIS A 483 -5.46 5.35 12.39
CA HIS A 483 -6.54 5.91 13.21
C HIS A 483 -7.88 5.87 12.48
N MET A 484 -8.97 6.11 13.20
CA MET A 484 -10.31 6.22 12.65
C MET A 484 -10.56 7.57 11.96
N ASP A 485 -9.93 8.63 12.48
CA ASP A 485 -9.93 10.01 11.97
C ASP A 485 -8.52 10.61 12.16
N VAL A 486 -8.29 11.88 11.80
CA VAL A 486 -7.01 12.56 12.03
C VAL A 486 -6.72 12.60 13.53
N SER A 487 -5.56 12.07 13.93
CA SER A 487 -5.19 11.98 15.35
C SER A 487 -3.81 12.57 15.63
N LEU A 488 -3.77 13.50 16.59
CA LEU A 488 -2.57 14.07 17.20
C LEU A 488 -2.58 13.72 18.68
N LEU A 489 -1.91 12.63 19.02
CA LEU A 489 -1.90 12.08 20.37
C LEU A 489 -0.91 12.83 21.27
N PRO A 490 -1.16 12.86 22.59
CA PRO A 490 -0.18 13.37 23.55
C PRO A 490 1.16 12.64 23.41
N PRO A 491 2.30 13.35 23.57
CA PRO A 491 3.61 12.71 23.56
C PRO A 491 3.72 11.61 24.63
N LYS A 492 4.60 10.62 24.38
CA LYS A 492 4.75 9.44 25.24
C LYS A 492 5.00 9.77 26.71
N ASP A 493 5.75 10.83 26.99
CA ASP A 493 6.06 11.27 28.35
C ASP A 493 4.87 11.89 29.09
N GLN A 494 3.74 12.11 28.42
CA GLN A 494 2.46 12.55 29.01
C GLN A 494 1.45 11.42 29.18
N LEU A 495 1.80 10.19 28.80
CA LEU A 495 0.94 9.01 28.88
C LEU A 495 1.37 8.07 30.01
N ASP A 496 0.40 7.63 30.82
CA ASP A 496 0.54 6.52 31.77
C ASP A 496 0.35 5.18 31.04
N SER A 497 1.34 4.84 30.23
CA SER A 497 1.38 3.60 29.46
C SER A 497 2.82 3.21 29.15
N LYS A 498 3.07 1.94 28.83
CA LYS A 498 4.35 1.50 28.24
C LYS A 498 4.35 1.60 26.71
N TYR A 499 3.19 1.80 26.08
CA TYR A 499 3.03 1.81 24.64
C TYR A 499 3.22 3.21 24.05
N GLU A 500 3.75 3.25 22.83
CA GLU A 500 4.04 4.48 22.11
C GLU A 500 2.78 5.00 21.38
N PRO A 501 2.49 6.30 21.45
CA PRO A 501 1.51 6.95 20.60
C PRO A 501 2.11 7.23 19.22
N PHE A 502 1.33 7.03 18.16
CA PHE A 502 1.72 7.36 16.79
C PHE A 502 0.68 8.29 16.19
N ASN A 503 1.11 9.43 15.64
CA ASN A 503 0.19 10.39 15.03
C ASN A 503 -0.11 10.04 13.57
N THR A 504 -1.19 10.61 13.04
CA THR A 504 -1.35 10.76 11.58
C THR A 504 -0.19 11.60 11.04
N THR A 505 0.47 11.13 9.98
CA THR A 505 1.58 11.87 9.34
C THR A 505 1.31 12.12 7.86
N TYR A 506 1.69 13.31 7.41
CA TYR A 506 1.60 13.77 6.02
C TYR A 506 3.00 13.92 5.40
N VAL A 507 4.02 13.33 6.01
CA VAL A 507 5.41 13.48 5.59
C VAL A 507 5.74 12.50 4.46
N LEU A 508 6.38 12.98 3.39
CA LEU A 508 7.01 12.14 2.38
C LEU A 508 8.52 12.11 2.59
N GLU A 509 9.05 10.91 2.72
CA GLU A 509 10.48 10.63 2.70
C GLU A 509 10.91 10.01 1.36
N LYS A 510 12.19 10.17 1.04
CA LYS A 510 12.90 9.36 0.06
C LYS A 510 13.93 8.51 0.77
N TRP A 511 13.93 7.22 0.49
CA TRP A 511 15.08 6.37 0.78
C TRP A 511 16.01 6.34 -0.43
N TYR A 512 17.30 6.59 -0.19
CA TYR A 512 18.31 6.64 -1.24
C TYR A 512 19.16 5.38 -1.27
N PRO A 513 19.01 4.51 -2.30
CA PRO A 513 19.92 3.40 -2.51
C PRO A 513 21.35 3.87 -2.77
N GLU A 514 22.35 3.03 -2.48
CA GLU A 514 23.77 3.34 -2.66
C GLU A 514 24.12 3.94 -4.03
N TYR A 515 23.56 3.40 -5.12
CA TYR A 515 23.84 3.86 -6.48
C TYR A 515 23.35 5.30 -6.77
N TYR A 516 22.50 5.87 -5.92
CA TYR A 516 21.86 7.16 -6.19
C TYR A 516 22.87 8.32 -6.29
N PHE A 517 24.02 8.16 -5.64
CA PHE A 517 25.08 9.18 -5.54
C PHE A 517 26.19 9.00 -6.57
N GLU A 518 26.09 8.01 -7.44
CA GLU A 518 27.04 7.78 -8.52
C GLU A 518 26.63 8.56 -9.77
N GLU A 519 27.58 8.84 -10.67
CA GLU A 519 27.25 9.52 -11.93
C GLU A 519 26.35 8.63 -12.79
N ARG A 520 25.14 9.12 -13.08
CA ARG A 520 24.14 8.35 -13.83
C ARG A 520 24.49 8.23 -15.31
N PRO A 521 24.37 7.01 -15.90
CA PRO A 521 24.49 6.85 -17.33
C PRO A 521 23.38 7.61 -18.06
N LYS A 522 23.73 8.20 -19.21
CA LYS A 522 22.80 8.88 -20.13
C LYS A 522 22.71 8.12 -21.45
N PRO A 523 21.92 7.02 -21.50
CA PRO A 523 21.72 6.24 -22.72
C PRO A 523 20.99 7.06 -23.78
N GLN A 524 21.30 6.78 -25.04
CA GLN A 524 20.68 7.39 -26.21
C GLN A 524 19.75 6.38 -26.91
N ASN A 525 18.77 6.87 -27.67
CA ASN A 525 17.85 6.05 -28.46
C ASN A 525 16.93 5.12 -27.65
N LEU A 526 16.58 5.48 -26.41
CA LEU A 526 15.58 4.73 -25.65
C LEU A 526 14.20 4.80 -26.33
N PRO A 527 13.47 3.69 -26.48
CA PRO A 527 12.15 3.69 -27.11
C PRO A 527 11.11 4.39 -26.21
N ASN A 528 9.98 4.79 -26.79
CA ASN A 528 8.78 5.19 -26.04
C ASN A 528 7.79 4.01 -25.86
N VAL A 529 7.93 2.98 -26.69
CA VAL A 529 7.07 1.80 -26.72
C VAL A 529 7.96 0.56 -26.85
N ILE A 530 7.71 -0.45 -26.03
CA ILE A 530 8.35 -1.76 -26.16
C ILE A 530 7.27 -2.80 -26.43
N GLY A 531 7.32 -3.40 -27.62
CA GLY A 531 6.39 -4.47 -28.01
C GLY A 531 6.70 -5.81 -27.33
N TYR A 532 5.89 -6.82 -27.67
CA TYR A 532 6.14 -8.21 -27.30
C TYR A 532 6.63 -8.98 -28.52
N GLY A 533 7.79 -9.62 -28.42
CA GLY A 533 8.46 -10.25 -29.55
C GLY A 533 8.83 -9.25 -30.67
N GLY A 534 9.33 -9.77 -31.78
CA GLY A 534 9.72 -8.98 -32.95
C GLY A 534 11.19 -8.56 -32.94
N ASP A 535 11.46 -7.44 -33.61
CA ASP A 535 12.80 -6.93 -33.84
C ASP A 535 13.42 -6.30 -32.58
N THR A 536 14.74 -6.38 -32.49
CA THR A 536 15.52 -5.69 -31.45
C THR A 536 15.53 -4.18 -31.68
N PHE A 537 15.88 -3.44 -30.64
CA PHE A 537 16.18 -2.02 -30.73
C PHE A 537 17.60 -1.73 -30.20
N ASN A 538 18.20 -0.66 -30.71
CA ASN A 538 19.56 -0.29 -30.36
C ASN A 538 19.59 0.84 -29.33
N VAL A 539 20.45 0.70 -28.33
CA VAL A 539 20.70 1.73 -27.31
C VAL A 539 22.20 2.00 -27.27
N THR A 540 22.59 3.27 -27.34
CA THR A 540 24.00 3.66 -27.27
C THR A 540 24.28 4.25 -25.89
N VAL A 541 25.32 3.74 -25.21
CA VAL A 541 25.83 4.34 -23.98
C VAL A 541 27.20 4.98 -24.27
N PRO A 542 27.34 6.30 -24.12
CA PRO A 542 28.59 7.01 -24.42
C PRO A 542 29.79 6.50 -23.60
N ALA A 543 31.00 6.60 -24.20
CA ALA A 543 32.26 6.18 -23.59
C ALA A 543 32.50 6.73 -22.18
N LYS A 544 32.01 7.95 -21.90
CA LYS A 544 32.08 8.58 -20.58
C LYS A 544 31.61 7.66 -19.44
N TYR A 545 30.54 6.92 -19.66
CA TYR A 545 29.91 6.07 -18.64
C TYR A 545 30.40 4.62 -18.70
N MET A 546 30.88 4.20 -19.86
CA MET A 546 31.29 2.82 -20.12
C MET A 546 32.79 2.60 -19.90
N ASN A 547 33.60 3.65 -19.95
CA ASN A 547 35.05 3.51 -19.99
C ASN A 547 35.80 4.35 -18.96
N PRO A 548 35.41 4.36 -17.67
CA PRO A 548 36.09 5.16 -16.66
C PRO A 548 37.58 4.78 -16.53
N ASN A 549 37.94 3.50 -16.70
CA ASN A 549 39.29 2.99 -16.46
C ASN A 549 39.76 1.96 -17.50
N LYS A 550 39.55 2.24 -18.80
CA LYS A 550 39.89 1.30 -19.91
C LYS A 550 39.22 -0.07 -19.76
N ASN A 551 37.98 -0.08 -19.26
CA ASN A 551 37.23 -1.28 -18.86
C ASN A 551 35.86 -1.41 -19.53
N ALA A 552 35.68 -0.79 -20.70
CA ALA A 552 34.43 -0.83 -21.47
C ALA A 552 33.86 -2.24 -21.69
N ASN A 553 34.71 -3.24 -21.93
CA ASN A 553 34.28 -4.64 -22.03
C ASN A 553 33.61 -5.17 -20.76
N ALA A 554 34.16 -4.87 -19.57
CA ALA A 554 33.60 -5.31 -18.31
C ALA A 554 32.32 -4.53 -17.95
N MET A 555 32.32 -3.21 -18.20
CA MET A 555 31.14 -2.37 -18.00
C MET A 555 29.97 -2.80 -18.90
N ALA A 556 30.25 -3.16 -20.15
CA ALA A 556 29.25 -3.68 -21.08
C ALA A 556 28.64 -5.00 -20.62
N ASN A 557 29.48 -5.95 -20.16
CA ASN A 557 29.01 -7.21 -19.58
C ASN A 557 28.11 -7.03 -18.34
N ASN A 558 28.34 -5.97 -17.56
CA ASN A 558 27.56 -5.67 -16.36
C ASN A 558 26.44 -4.66 -16.59
N THR A 559 26.09 -4.36 -17.86
CA THR A 559 24.97 -3.46 -18.18
C THR A 559 23.67 -4.24 -18.36
N ARG A 560 22.62 -3.78 -17.68
CA ARG A 560 21.30 -4.44 -17.65
C ARG A 560 20.21 -3.46 -18.02
N PHE A 561 19.13 -3.97 -18.62
CA PHE A 561 17.98 -3.18 -19.06
C PHE A 561 16.75 -3.64 -18.28
N PHE A 562 16.35 -2.89 -17.25
CA PHE A 562 15.20 -3.25 -16.42
C PHE A 562 13.96 -2.45 -16.81
N VAL A 563 12.86 -3.17 -17.04
CA VAL A 563 11.50 -2.63 -17.16
C VAL A 563 10.77 -2.90 -15.84
N ILE A 564 10.40 -1.85 -15.12
CA ILE A 564 9.78 -1.95 -13.80
C ILE A 564 8.45 -1.23 -13.79
N ARG A 565 7.38 -1.96 -13.48
CA ARG A 565 6.10 -1.37 -13.08
C ARG A 565 6.12 -1.21 -11.56
N THR A 566 5.97 0.03 -11.10
CA THR A 566 6.08 0.39 -9.67
C THR A 566 4.90 -0.13 -8.85
N GLY A 567 3.75 -0.30 -9.48
CA GLY A 567 2.51 -0.75 -8.86
C GLY A 567 1.74 0.35 -8.14
N PHE A 568 0.60 -0.05 -7.57
CA PHE A 568 -0.23 0.76 -6.66
C PHE A 568 -0.02 0.26 -5.24
N SER A 569 0.57 1.10 -4.41
CA SER A 569 0.91 0.78 -3.02
C SER A 569 -0.26 1.06 -2.10
N THR A 570 -0.65 0.06 -1.31
CA THR A 570 -1.53 0.26 -0.15
C THR A 570 -1.45 -0.93 0.81
N HIS A 571 -1.61 -0.70 2.12
CA HIS A 571 -1.74 -1.76 3.14
C HIS A 571 -0.64 -2.84 3.08
N ALA A 572 0.60 -2.41 2.82
CA ALA A 572 1.81 -3.23 2.65
C ALA A 572 1.91 -4.07 1.36
N TYR A 573 1.01 -3.86 0.40
CA TYR A 573 1.02 -4.55 -0.88
C TYR A 573 1.09 -3.59 -2.07
N ASN A 574 1.84 -3.97 -3.11
CA ASN A 574 1.97 -3.22 -4.36
C ASN A 574 1.29 -3.98 -5.51
N PHE A 575 0.02 -3.67 -5.75
CA PHE A 575 -0.74 -4.28 -6.84
C PHE A 575 -0.11 -3.98 -8.20
N GLY A 576 0.03 -5.02 -9.02
CA GLY A 576 0.61 -4.92 -10.37
C GLY A 576 2.12 -4.64 -10.42
N GLN A 577 2.82 -4.54 -9.28
CA GLN A 577 4.26 -4.33 -9.28
C GLN A 577 4.99 -5.52 -9.89
N ARG A 578 5.90 -5.26 -10.84
CA ARG A 578 6.68 -6.28 -11.52
C ARG A 578 7.98 -5.72 -12.08
N SER A 579 9.04 -6.52 -12.09
CA SER A 579 10.35 -6.18 -12.66
C SER A 579 10.78 -7.25 -13.65
N LEU A 580 11.19 -6.82 -14.85
CA LEU A 580 11.67 -7.69 -15.93
C LEU A 580 12.94 -7.12 -16.56
N GLU A 581 13.98 -7.94 -16.70
CA GLU A 581 15.21 -7.58 -17.42
C GLU A 581 15.13 -8.00 -18.89
N LEU A 582 15.42 -7.08 -19.81
CA LEU A 582 15.48 -7.37 -21.24
C LEU A 582 16.83 -8.01 -21.60
N ALA A 583 16.77 -9.16 -22.27
CA ALA A 583 17.96 -9.78 -22.86
C ALA A 583 18.62 -8.84 -23.87
N ASN A 584 19.94 -8.75 -23.83
CA ASN A 584 20.71 -7.86 -24.69
C ASN A 584 22.06 -8.47 -25.05
N THR A 585 22.66 -7.94 -26.11
CA THR A 585 24.06 -8.14 -26.48
C THR A 585 24.64 -6.78 -26.85
N PHE A 586 25.94 -6.71 -27.09
CA PHE A 586 26.60 -5.43 -27.28
C PHE A 586 27.82 -5.49 -28.19
N THR A 587 28.18 -4.31 -28.71
CA THR A 587 29.45 -4.04 -29.39
C THR A 587 30.15 -2.91 -28.66
N VAL A 588 31.38 -3.18 -28.22
CA VAL A 588 32.26 -2.16 -27.63
C VAL A 588 33.07 -1.51 -28.75
N ASN A 589 32.84 -0.22 -28.95
CA ASN A 589 33.55 0.58 -29.94
C ASN A 589 34.95 0.93 -29.46
N ASP A 590 35.84 1.23 -30.40
CA ASP A 590 37.24 1.56 -30.14
C ASP A 590 37.45 2.88 -29.37
N ASP A 591 36.43 3.73 -29.32
CA ASP A 591 36.39 4.95 -28.50
C ASP A 591 35.92 4.68 -27.05
N GLY A 592 35.50 3.45 -26.75
CA GLY A 592 34.99 3.01 -25.45
C GLY A 592 33.49 3.19 -25.27
N SER A 593 32.77 3.74 -26.26
CA SER A 593 31.30 3.73 -26.26
C SER A 593 30.78 2.31 -26.52
N VAL A 594 29.54 2.05 -26.12
CA VAL A 594 28.94 0.72 -26.28
C VAL A 594 27.57 0.84 -26.93
N GLU A 595 27.38 0.08 -27.99
CA GLU A 595 26.10 -0.11 -28.66
C GLU A 595 25.48 -1.41 -28.17
N PHE A 596 24.32 -1.32 -27.54
CA PHE A 596 23.53 -2.47 -27.10
C PHE A 596 22.45 -2.76 -28.12
N MET A 597 22.29 -4.03 -28.46
CA MET A 597 21.12 -4.54 -29.16
C MET A 597 20.26 -5.29 -28.16
N VAL A 598 19.07 -4.76 -27.91
CA VAL A 598 18.17 -5.16 -26.82
C VAL A 598 16.94 -5.84 -27.40
N ASN A 599 16.55 -6.97 -26.83
CA ASN A 599 15.31 -7.65 -27.19
C ASN A 599 14.09 -6.85 -26.68
N PRO A 600 12.94 -6.95 -27.39
CA PRO A 600 11.66 -6.51 -26.86
C PRO A 600 11.21 -7.39 -25.68
N MET A 601 10.01 -7.14 -25.13
CA MET A 601 9.44 -8.01 -24.11
C MET A 601 9.30 -9.45 -24.65
N PRO A 602 9.38 -10.49 -23.80
CA PRO A 602 9.08 -11.87 -24.22
C PRO A 602 7.70 -11.98 -24.88
N THR A 603 7.52 -12.89 -25.82
CA THR A 603 6.22 -13.09 -26.51
C THR A 603 5.07 -13.44 -25.58
N ASN A 604 5.37 -14.08 -24.43
CA ASN A 604 4.38 -14.37 -23.41
C ASN A 604 4.00 -13.10 -22.63
N MET A 605 2.90 -12.48 -23.05
CA MET A 605 2.35 -11.27 -22.44
C MET A 605 1.94 -11.43 -20.97
N ASN A 606 1.71 -12.67 -20.50
CA ASN A 606 1.38 -12.91 -19.08
C ASN A 606 2.57 -12.66 -18.15
N LEU A 607 3.81 -12.71 -18.66
CA LEU A 607 5.01 -12.42 -17.87
C LEU A 607 5.11 -10.96 -17.47
N PHE A 608 4.54 -10.05 -18.25
CA PHE A 608 4.47 -8.64 -17.91
C PHE A 608 3.36 -8.00 -18.74
N VAL A 609 2.18 -7.82 -18.14
CA VAL A 609 0.99 -7.38 -18.88
C VAL A 609 1.14 -5.96 -19.45
N PRO A 610 0.40 -5.57 -20.50
CA PRO A 610 0.57 -4.26 -21.14
C PRO A 610 0.26 -3.10 -20.20
N GLY A 611 0.75 -1.91 -20.54
CA GLY A 611 0.61 -0.70 -19.72
C GLY A 611 1.95 -0.01 -19.46
N PRO A 612 1.94 1.11 -18.73
CA PRO A 612 3.12 1.93 -18.51
C PRO A 612 4.08 1.25 -17.52
N ALA A 613 5.37 1.47 -17.71
CA ALA A 613 6.46 1.00 -16.87
C ALA A 613 7.69 1.91 -17.05
N LEU A 614 8.60 1.90 -16.08
CA LEU A 614 9.87 2.61 -16.16
C LEU A 614 10.94 1.71 -16.79
N LEU A 615 11.64 2.21 -17.81
CA LEU A 615 12.83 1.61 -18.41
C LEU A 615 14.09 2.24 -17.81
N PHE A 616 14.95 1.41 -17.24
CA PHE A 616 16.25 1.79 -16.72
C PHE A 616 17.38 1.10 -17.49
N VAL A 617 18.44 1.85 -17.81
CA VAL A 617 19.71 1.27 -18.24
C VAL A 617 20.67 1.34 -17.07
N THR A 618 21.03 0.18 -16.55
CA THR A 618 21.83 0.05 -15.33
C THR A 618 23.22 -0.41 -15.68
N VAL A 619 24.17 0.51 -15.66
CA VAL A 619 25.58 0.27 -16.00
C VAL A 619 26.33 -0.08 -14.72
N ASN A 620 26.80 -1.32 -14.60
CA ASN A 620 27.53 -1.80 -13.43
C ASN A 620 26.79 -1.50 -12.11
N GLY A 621 25.48 -1.68 -12.14
CA GLY A 621 24.55 -1.45 -11.04
C GLY A 621 24.15 0.02 -10.78
N VAL A 622 24.68 1.00 -11.52
CA VAL A 622 24.24 2.40 -11.47
C VAL A 622 23.17 2.66 -12.54
N PRO A 623 21.92 3.00 -12.17
CA PRO A 623 20.84 3.21 -13.13
C PRO A 623 20.85 4.60 -13.75
N SER A 624 20.37 4.68 -15.00
CA SER A 624 19.96 5.93 -15.62
C SER A 624 18.79 6.57 -14.87
N GLN A 625 18.35 7.76 -15.29
CA GLN A 625 16.97 8.17 -15.02
C GLN A 625 16.03 7.13 -15.68
N GLY A 626 15.00 6.73 -14.96
CA GLY A 626 13.95 5.86 -15.47
C GLY A 626 13.11 6.61 -16.48
N LYS A 627 12.96 6.02 -17.67
CA LYS A 627 12.09 6.55 -18.73
C LYS A 627 10.76 5.83 -18.70
N MET A 628 9.65 6.54 -18.57
CA MET A 628 8.32 5.97 -18.71
C MET A 628 8.12 5.51 -20.17
N VAL A 629 7.86 4.22 -20.34
CA VAL A 629 7.59 3.58 -21.63
C VAL A 629 6.25 2.86 -21.58
N MET A 630 5.60 2.78 -22.74
CA MET A 630 4.40 1.96 -22.89
C MET A 630 4.78 0.54 -23.30
N ILE A 631 4.36 -0.46 -22.52
CA ILE A 631 4.53 -1.86 -22.88
C ILE A 631 3.36 -2.33 -23.75
N GLY A 632 3.67 -2.98 -24.87
CA GLY A 632 2.71 -3.45 -25.87
C GLY A 632 2.67 -2.55 -27.09
N LYS A 633 1.76 -1.56 -27.11
CA LYS A 633 1.64 -0.60 -28.22
C LYS A 633 1.30 0.80 -27.70
N SER A 634 1.64 1.82 -28.47
CA SER A 634 1.11 3.17 -28.22
C SER A 634 -0.40 3.17 -28.40
N ASN A 635 -1.10 3.89 -27.52
CA ASN A 635 -2.54 4.15 -27.57
C ASN A 635 -3.35 2.92 -27.98
N PRO A 636 -3.36 1.85 -27.17
CA PRO A 636 -3.91 0.57 -27.57
C PRO A 636 -5.43 0.59 -27.81
N GLY A 637 -6.11 1.67 -27.45
CA GLY A 637 -7.54 1.87 -27.58
C GLY A 637 -8.27 1.38 -26.34
N LEU A 638 -9.50 0.91 -26.53
CA LEU A 638 -10.33 0.40 -25.45
C LEU A 638 -9.79 -0.93 -24.93
N VAL A 639 -9.93 -1.12 -23.62
CA VAL A 639 -9.71 -2.38 -22.94
C VAL A 639 -11.04 -3.14 -22.93
N PRO A 640 -11.05 -4.49 -23.04
CA PRO A 640 -9.93 -5.32 -23.44
C PRO A 640 -9.57 -5.13 -24.92
N PHE A 641 -8.30 -5.26 -25.26
CA PHE A 641 -7.82 -5.26 -26.65
C PHE A 641 -7.35 -6.66 -27.07
N ASN A 642 -7.30 -6.89 -28.38
CA ASN A 642 -6.72 -8.11 -28.97
C ASN A 642 -5.31 -7.84 -29.48
N LEU A 643 -4.38 -7.53 -28.58
CA LEU A 643 -2.97 -7.35 -28.90
C LEU A 643 -2.34 -8.73 -29.11
N LYS A 644 -1.64 -8.91 -30.22
CA LYS A 644 -0.89 -10.13 -30.52
C LYS A 644 0.61 -9.85 -30.42
N PRO A 645 1.40 -10.75 -29.81
CA PRO A 645 2.85 -10.62 -29.86
C PRO A 645 3.35 -10.79 -31.29
N GLY A 646 4.50 -10.17 -31.58
CA GLY A 646 5.29 -10.46 -32.76
C GLY A 646 5.92 -11.85 -32.70
N PRO A 647 6.72 -12.23 -33.72
CA PRO A 647 7.46 -13.50 -33.69
C PRO A 647 8.44 -13.54 -32.51
N GLU A 648 8.87 -14.73 -32.11
CA GLU A 648 9.95 -14.86 -31.12
C GLU A 648 11.18 -14.05 -31.56
N PRO A 649 11.81 -13.29 -30.65
CA PRO A 649 13.04 -12.57 -30.97
C PRO A 649 14.10 -13.55 -31.49
N LYS A 650 14.82 -13.15 -32.54
CA LYS A 650 15.94 -13.94 -33.05
C LYS A 650 17.01 -14.07 -31.96
N PRO A 651 17.77 -15.19 -31.92
CA PRO A 651 18.90 -15.32 -31.02
C PRO A 651 19.86 -14.14 -31.18
N LEU A 652 20.21 -13.52 -30.06
CA LEU A 652 21.16 -12.41 -30.05
C LEU A 652 22.55 -12.92 -30.50
N PRO A 653 23.28 -12.17 -31.34
CA PRO A 653 24.66 -12.47 -31.67
C PRO A 653 25.55 -12.40 -30.43
N LYS A 654 26.71 -13.05 -30.51
CA LYS A 654 27.71 -12.98 -29.44
C LYS A 654 28.18 -11.53 -29.25
N PRO A 655 28.44 -11.09 -28.01
CA PRO A 655 29.00 -9.78 -27.75
C PRO A 655 30.32 -9.55 -28.49
N GLN A 656 30.52 -8.34 -29.00
CA GLN A 656 31.75 -7.92 -29.66
C GLN A 656 32.58 -7.07 -28.69
N LEU A 657 33.71 -7.62 -28.27
CA LEU A 657 34.65 -6.96 -27.37
C LEU A 657 35.72 -6.20 -28.17
N SER A 658 36.17 -5.04 -27.67
CA SER A 658 37.34 -4.36 -28.23
C SER A 658 38.61 -4.81 -27.51
N SER A 659 39.67 -5.11 -28.26
CA SER A 659 40.97 -5.49 -27.70
C SER A 659 41.66 -4.37 -26.92
N LYS A 660 41.17 -3.12 -27.01
CA LYS A 660 41.72 -1.95 -26.30
C LYS A 660 41.34 -1.89 -24.82
N PHE A 661 40.39 -2.71 -24.35
CA PHE A 661 39.83 -2.61 -22.99
C PHE A 661 39.89 -3.96 -22.27
N THR A 662 40.95 -4.21 -21.50
CA THR A 662 41.16 -5.48 -20.79
C THR A 662 40.94 -5.40 -19.28
N ASN A 663 40.73 -4.19 -18.75
CA ASN A 663 40.62 -3.97 -17.31
C ASN A 663 39.27 -4.46 -16.78
N ALA A 664 39.25 -4.90 -15.52
CA ALA A 664 38.03 -5.27 -14.81
C ALA A 664 37.14 -4.03 -14.55
N SER A 665 35.85 -4.26 -14.35
CA SER A 665 34.92 -3.22 -13.89
C SER A 665 35.26 -2.83 -12.44
N PRO A 666 35.06 -1.57 -12.04
CA PRO A 666 35.21 -1.18 -10.64
C PRO A 666 34.10 -1.87 -9.82
N GLN A 667 34.38 -2.23 -8.57
CA GLN A 667 33.31 -2.68 -7.67
C GLN A 667 32.51 -1.47 -7.19
N MET A 668 31.18 -1.54 -7.30
CA MET A 668 30.29 -0.55 -6.68
C MET A 668 30.49 -0.60 -5.15
N GLY A 669 30.64 0.57 -4.52
CA GLY A 669 30.72 0.69 -3.06
C GLY A 669 32.12 0.69 -2.45
N LEU A 670 33.16 0.59 -3.26
CA LEU A 670 34.52 0.98 -2.90
C LEU A 670 34.81 2.30 -3.60
N SER A 671 34.50 3.42 -2.93
CA SER A 671 35.09 4.69 -3.35
C SER A 671 36.60 4.53 -3.30
N SER A 672 37.25 4.60 -4.46
CA SER A 672 38.65 4.94 -4.55
C SER A 672 38.80 6.38 -4.07
N SER A 673 38.91 6.57 -2.76
CA SER A 673 39.81 7.61 -2.29
C SER A 673 41.19 7.18 -2.77
N ASP A 674 41.84 8.01 -3.58
CA ASP A 674 43.30 8.00 -3.65
C ASP A 674 43.80 8.14 -2.22
N SER A 675 44.11 7.01 -1.60
CA SER A 675 44.97 6.91 -0.46
C SER A 675 46.03 5.94 -0.92
N ASP A 676 47.17 6.52 -1.30
CA ASP A 676 48.44 5.82 -1.44
C ASP A 676 48.55 4.74 -0.35
N ASP A 677 49.06 3.58 -0.77
CA ASP A 677 49.37 2.46 0.10
C ASP A 677 50.38 2.86 1.20
N ASP A 678 49.92 3.49 2.28
CA ASP A 678 50.69 3.62 3.49
C ASP A 678 50.42 2.39 4.36
N SER A 679 51.07 1.30 3.97
CA SER A 679 51.50 0.31 4.96
C SER A 679 52.24 1.07 6.06
N LEU A 680 51.65 1.13 7.26
CA LEU A 680 52.20 1.87 8.40
C LEU A 680 53.67 1.49 8.58
N SER A 681 54.57 2.45 8.33
CA SER A 681 55.99 2.34 8.63
C SER A 681 56.18 1.70 10.00
N GLY A 682 57.15 0.79 10.14
CA GLY A 682 57.45 0.13 11.43
C GLY A 682 57.65 1.11 12.60
N GLY A 683 57.94 2.39 12.33
CA GLY A 683 57.96 3.46 13.33
C GLY A 683 56.59 3.88 13.88
N ALA A 684 55.51 3.83 13.07
CA ALA A 684 54.15 4.16 13.51
C ALA A 684 53.57 3.06 14.42
N ILE A 685 53.84 1.79 14.09
CA ILE A 685 53.48 0.64 14.95
C ILE A 685 54.24 0.70 16.28
N ALA A 686 55.54 1.03 16.25
CA ALA A 686 56.32 1.24 17.47
C ALA A 686 55.79 2.41 18.32
N GLY A 687 55.37 3.51 17.69
CA GLY A 687 54.76 4.65 18.38
C GLY A 687 53.43 4.32 19.07
N ILE A 688 52.57 3.53 18.42
CA ILE A 688 51.28 3.10 19.00
C ILE A 688 51.51 2.16 20.19
N VAL A 689 52.46 1.21 20.08
CA VAL A 689 52.79 0.30 21.19
C VAL A 689 53.36 1.06 22.39
N ILE A 690 54.26 2.03 22.16
CA ILE A 690 54.80 2.88 23.23
C ILE A 690 53.70 3.75 23.85
N GLY A 691 52.78 4.28 23.05
CA GLY A 691 51.64 5.07 23.52
C GLY A 691 50.67 4.26 24.40
N VAL A 692 50.36 3.02 24.01
CA VAL A 692 49.51 2.12 24.80
C VAL A 692 50.20 1.71 26.10
N LEU A 693 51.49 1.40 26.07
CA LEU A 693 52.25 1.08 27.29
C LEU A 693 52.33 2.26 28.25
N ALA A 694 52.51 3.48 27.74
CA ALA A 694 52.47 4.70 28.54
C ALA A 694 51.08 4.95 29.15
N ALA A 695 50.00 4.75 28.38
CA ALA A 695 48.63 4.90 28.86
C ALA A 695 48.29 3.86 29.95
N VAL A 696 48.70 2.61 29.78
CA VAL A 696 48.53 1.56 30.79
C VAL A 696 49.33 1.87 32.05
N ALA A 697 50.56 2.37 31.93
CA ALA A 697 51.37 2.80 33.07
C ALA A 697 50.74 3.98 33.83
N ILE A 698 50.13 4.94 33.11
CA ILE A 698 49.42 6.07 33.71
C ILE A 698 48.15 5.59 34.43
N ILE A 699 47.37 4.69 33.83
CA ILE A 699 46.18 4.12 34.47
C ILE A 699 46.57 3.32 35.72
N ALA A 700 47.63 2.51 35.65
CA ALA A 700 48.15 1.78 36.80
C ALA A 700 48.62 2.74 37.92
N ALA A 701 49.26 3.86 37.56
CA ALA A 701 49.65 4.89 38.52
C ALA A 701 48.43 5.58 39.17
N ILE A 702 47.39 5.89 38.39
CA ILE A 702 46.14 6.48 38.92
C ILE A 702 45.46 5.51 39.89
N VAL A 703 45.34 4.23 39.51
CA VAL A 703 44.77 3.18 40.39
C VAL A 703 45.61 3.03 41.66
N PHE A 704 46.95 3.04 41.54
CA PHE A 704 47.85 2.99 42.69
C PHE A 704 47.69 4.20 43.61
N PHE A 705 47.55 5.41 43.08
CA PHE A 705 47.34 6.63 43.89
C PHE A 705 45.95 6.67 44.53
N VAL A 706 44.90 6.20 43.86
CA VAL A 706 43.55 6.07 44.44
C VAL A 706 43.56 5.01 45.56
N TRP A 707 44.22 3.88 45.34
CA TRP A 707 44.38 2.84 46.35
C TRP A 707 45.20 3.32 47.56
N ARG A 708 46.31 4.04 47.33
CA ARG A 708 47.13 4.66 48.39
C ARG A 708 46.34 5.71 49.18
N ARG A 709 45.53 6.54 48.51
CA ARG A 709 44.67 7.53 49.14
C ARG A 709 43.57 6.89 49.99
N ASN A 710 42.98 5.77 49.53
CA ASN A 710 41.99 5.03 50.31
C ASN A 710 42.61 4.29 51.51
N ARG A 711 43.85 3.78 51.39
CA ARG A 711 44.60 3.24 52.54
C ARG A 711 44.87 4.31 53.60
N GLN A 712 45.26 5.53 53.20
CA GLN A 712 45.47 6.63 54.17
C GLN A 712 44.19 7.06 54.90
N LYS A 713 43.02 6.98 54.23
CA LYS A 713 41.72 7.23 54.89
C LYS A 713 41.36 6.16 55.91
N GLN A 714 41.72 4.90 55.67
CA GLN A 714 41.51 3.80 56.62
C GLN A 714 42.44 3.90 57.85
N THR A 715 43.66 4.45 57.69
CA THR A 715 44.58 4.70 58.82
C THR A 715 44.15 5.90 59.68
N LEU A 716 43.45 6.89 59.11
CA LEU A 716 42.88 8.03 59.87
C LEU A 716 41.56 7.67 60.60
N ALA A 717 40.79 6.70 60.10
CA ALA A 717 39.58 6.21 60.77
C ALA A 717 39.88 5.40 62.05
N GLN A 718 41.11 4.86 62.18
CA GLN A 718 41.57 4.13 63.39
C GLN A 718 42.05 5.05 64.53
N TYR A 719 42.10 6.38 64.36
CA TYR A 719 42.40 7.34 65.43
C TYR A 719 41.15 8.00 66.04
N ALA A 720 39.95 7.74 65.51
CA ALA A 720 38.69 8.29 66.04
C ALA A 720 37.91 7.33 66.96
N SER A 721 38.46 6.16 67.29
CA SER A 721 37.81 5.16 68.14
C SER A 721 38.64 4.80 69.37
N ILE A 722 38.82 5.75 70.29
CA ILE A 722 39.19 5.46 71.69
C ILE A 722 38.30 6.32 72.60
N GLY A 723 37.34 5.69 73.27
CA GLY A 723 36.41 6.32 74.22
C GLY A 723 35.18 5.46 74.56
N ARG A 724 35.41 4.33 75.24
CA ARG A 724 34.44 3.41 75.90
C ARG A 724 33.69 4.09 77.10
N PRO A 725 32.79 3.44 77.92
CA PRO A 725 32.13 2.10 77.87
C PRO A 725 30.64 1.97 78.40
N GLN A 726 30.00 0.80 78.09
CA GLN A 726 29.14 -0.14 78.91
C GLN A 726 27.85 0.34 79.65
N ARG A 727 26.75 -0.40 79.94
CA ARG A 727 26.04 -1.72 79.73
C ARG A 727 24.76 -1.66 80.66
N PRO A 728 23.86 -2.67 80.88
CA PRO A 728 23.13 -3.63 80.02
C PRO A 728 21.62 -3.94 80.43
N ALA A 729 20.95 -4.79 79.62
CA ALA A 729 20.05 -5.94 79.95
C ALA A 729 18.49 -5.88 79.95
N SER A 730 17.89 -6.82 79.17
CA SER A 730 16.84 -7.86 79.48
C SER A 730 15.75 -8.00 78.38
N MET A 731 14.98 -9.08 78.13
CA MET A 731 15.11 -10.57 78.11
C MET A 731 13.78 -11.18 77.54
N GLY A 732 13.80 -12.38 76.92
CA GLY A 732 12.63 -13.30 76.66
C GLY A 732 12.35 -13.64 75.17
N SER A 733 12.64 -14.83 74.58
CA SER A 733 12.18 -16.25 74.75
C SER A 733 10.85 -16.55 74.01
N SER A 734 10.53 -17.63 73.27
CA SER A 734 11.18 -18.85 72.69
C SER A 734 10.10 -19.70 71.95
N GLY A 735 10.45 -20.51 70.92
CA GLY A 735 9.81 -21.84 70.64
C GLY A 735 8.99 -22.06 69.34
N GLY A 736 9.45 -22.98 68.46
CA GLY A 736 8.64 -23.69 67.41
C GLY A 736 7.90 -24.94 67.99
N PRO A 737 7.30 -25.91 67.22
CA PRO A 737 7.69 -26.42 65.89
C PRO A 737 6.54 -26.85 64.89
N ASN A 738 6.92 -27.28 63.67
CA ASN A 738 6.11 -27.91 62.58
C ASN A 738 5.60 -29.35 62.93
N PRO A 739 4.54 -29.95 62.29
CA PRO A 739 4.72 -30.74 61.02
C PRO A 739 3.47 -30.91 60.07
N MET A 740 3.72 -31.68 58.99
CA MET A 740 2.96 -32.03 57.76
C MET A 740 1.56 -32.69 57.89
N TYR A 741 0.66 -32.50 56.89
CA TYR A 741 -0.02 -33.55 56.06
C TYR A 741 -1.01 -32.91 55.02
N ALA A 742 -1.09 -33.48 53.81
CA ALA A 742 -2.06 -33.20 52.72
C ALA A 742 -3.27 -34.20 52.77
N PRO A 743 -4.25 -34.33 51.82
CA PRO A 743 -4.60 -33.58 50.60
C PRO A 743 -6.16 -33.35 50.41
N SER A 744 -6.60 -33.00 49.18
CA SER A 744 -7.99 -32.89 48.64
C SER A 744 -8.61 -31.47 48.72
N SER A 745 -9.44 -30.96 47.81
CA SER A 745 -10.15 -31.46 46.62
C SER A 745 -10.59 -30.24 45.76
N TRP A 746 -11.02 -30.51 44.53
CA TRP A 746 -11.53 -29.62 43.51
C TRP A 746 -12.71 -28.72 43.94
N SER A 747 -12.73 -27.45 43.51
CA SER A 747 -13.92 -26.83 42.87
C SER A 747 -13.58 -25.48 42.24
N GLN A 748 -14.24 -25.22 41.11
CA GLN A 748 -14.16 -24.03 40.26
C GLN A 748 -14.52 -22.75 41.00
N ALA A 749 -13.79 -21.67 40.74
CA ALA A 749 -14.21 -20.31 41.06
C ALA A 749 -14.54 -19.55 39.77
N ASP A 750 -15.82 -19.18 39.74
CA ASP A 750 -16.56 -18.30 38.85
C ASP A 750 -15.81 -17.00 38.52
N MET A 751 -15.66 -16.71 37.21
CA MET A 751 -15.23 -15.42 36.69
C MET A 751 -16.41 -14.78 35.96
N SER A 752 -17.15 -13.91 36.65
CA SER A 752 -18.18 -13.10 36.03
C SER A 752 -18.27 -11.73 36.69
N GLN A 753 -17.34 -10.82 36.38
CA GLN A 753 -17.61 -9.37 36.39
C GLN A 753 -16.78 -8.66 35.32
N GLN A 754 -17.40 -8.45 34.16
CA GLN A 754 -16.98 -7.45 33.16
C GLN A 754 -17.91 -6.24 33.26
N PRO A 755 -17.39 -4.99 33.28
CA PRO A 755 -18.20 -3.81 33.07
C PRO A 755 -18.39 -3.56 31.55
N MET A 756 -19.66 -3.50 31.15
CA MET A 756 -20.16 -3.22 29.81
C MET A 756 -19.79 -1.80 29.36
N MET A 757 -19.15 -1.66 28.19
CA MET A 757 -18.97 -0.40 27.46
C MET A 757 -19.64 -0.46 26.09
N MET A 758 -19.92 0.73 25.56
CA MET A 758 -20.93 1.11 24.58
C MET A 758 -20.90 0.35 23.24
N ARG A 759 -22.10 -0.04 22.81
CA ARG A 759 -22.44 -0.63 21.51
C ARG A 759 -22.47 0.45 20.43
N ASN A 760 -21.86 0.18 19.28
CA ASN A 760 -22.21 0.80 18.02
C ASN A 760 -22.41 -0.34 17.02
N ASP A 761 -23.65 -0.82 16.89
CA ASP A 761 -24.01 -1.87 15.93
C ASP A 761 -25.37 -1.52 15.31
N SER A 762 -25.42 -1.64 13.99
CA SER A 762 -26.61 -1.70 13.14
C SER A 762 -27.73 -2.50 13.84
N GLN A 763 -28.93 -1.94 14.00
CA GLN A 763 -30.07 -2.61 14.66
C GLN A 763 -31.10 -3.12 13.65
N MET A 764 -31.61 -4.34 13.89
CA MET A 764 -33.05 -4.60 13.80
C MET A 764 -33.51 -5.32 15.07
N SER A 765 -34.63 -4.81 15.60
CA SER A 765 -35.19 -5.03 16.93
C SER A 765 -36.32 -6.06 16.92
N LEU A 766 -36.42 -6.86 18.00
CA LEU A 766 -37.70 -7.16 18.65
C LEU A 766 -37.49 -7.17 20.17
N ALA A 767 -38.31 -6.38 20.86
CA ALA A 767 -38.27 -6.15 22.30
C ALA A 767 -39.21 -7.12 23.03
N ASP A 768 -38.76 -7.62 24.18
CA ASP A 768 -39.60 -8.34 25.15
C ASP A 768 -40.12 -7.40 26.25
N ASP A 769 -41.41 -7.58 26.52
CA ASP A 769 -42.23 -7.08 27.63
C ASP A 769 -41.66 -7.43 29.02
N VAL A 770 -41.72 -6.48 29.97
CA VAL A 770 -41.89 -6.78 31.41
C VAL A 770 -42.74 -5.70 32.12
N SER A 771 -44.04 -5.99 32.22
CA SER A 771 -44.99 -5.81 33.34
C SER A 771 -44.93 -4.60 34.32
N GLY A 772 -46.03 -3.83 34.32
CA GLY A 772 -46.89 -3.54 35.50
C GLY A 772 -47.08 -2.06 35.92
N PRO A 773 -48.20 -1.64 36.57
CA PRO A 773 -49.56 -2.17 36.61
C PRO A 773 -50.62 -1.19 36.02
N ALA A 774 -51.78 -1.72 35.62
CA ALA A 774 -52.86 -0.98 34.96
C ALA A 774 -53.96 -0.49 35.91
N PHE A 775 -54.49 0.71 35.60
CA PHE A 775 -55.77 1.25 36.06
C PHE A 775 -56.76 1.29 34.88
N SER A 776 -57.96 0.71 35.11
CA SER A 776 -59.32 1.03 34.63
C SER A 776 -59.70 1.31 33.15
N ASP A 777 -60.77 0.61 32.76
CA ASP A 777 -61.92 0.97 31.89
C ASP A 777 -61.78 0.91 30.35
N VAL A 778 -62.40 -0.05 29.64
CA VAL A 778 -63.83 -0.26 29.25
C VAL A 778 -64.25 0.51 27.98
N HIS A 779 -64.45 -0.22 26.86
CA HIS A 779 -65.61 -0.19 25.92
C HIS A 779 -65.25 -0.84 24.56
N GLN A 780 -65.81 -2.02 24.24
CA GLN A 780 -66.93 -2.29 23.32
C GLN A 780 -66.61 -2.16 21.80
N GLY A 781 -66.82 -3.27 21.06
CA GLY A 781 -66.76 -3.38 19.59
C GLY A 781 -67.95 -2.73 18.85
N PRO A 782 -68.40 -3.18 17.66
CA PRO A 782 -68.24 -4.51 17.06
C PRO A 782 -67.95 -4.56 15.54
N ALA A 783 -67.96 -5.81 15.06
CA ALA A 783 -67.71 -6.35 13.73
C ALA A 783 -68.73 -6.03 12.61
N TRP A 784 -68.32 -6.29 11.37
CA TRP A 784 -69.18 -6.89 10.34
C TRP A 784 -68.37 -7.80 9.40
N ALA A 785 -69.03 -8.83 8.89
CA ALA A 785 -68.49 -10.03 8.24
C ALA A 785 -69.04 -10.20 6.81
N SER A 786 -68.38 -11.05 5.99
CA SER A 786 -68.94 -12.12 5.12
C SER A 786 -67.91 -12.53 4.04
N GLN A 787 -67.32 -13.73 4.10
CA GLN A 787 -67.75 -15.04 3.52
C GLN A 787 -67.55 -15.17 1.99
N ALA A 788 -66.61 -16.05 1.57
CA ALA A 788 -66.82 -17.37 0.93
C ALA A 788 -66.86 -17.27 -0.62
N LYS A 789 -66.36 -18.16 -1.49
CA LYS A 789 -66.03 -19.61 -1.53
C LYS A 789 -65.30 -19.86 -2.88
N ASP A 790 -64.19 -20.60 -2.94
CA ASP A 790 -64.02 -22.01 -3.35
C ASP A 790 -63.93 -22.38 -4.86
N HIS A 791 -62.94 -23.27 -5.13
CA HIS A 791 -62.74 -24.25 -6.22
C HIS A 791 -62.31 -23.80 -7.64
N ALA A 792 -61.61 -24.58 -8.48
CA ALA A 792 -60.57 -25.63 -8.43
C ALA A 792 -60.42 -26.18 -9.89
N MET A 793 -59.25 -26.77 -10.24
CA MET A 793 -58.98 -27.75 -11.33
C MET A 793 -58.98 -27.24 -12.80
N THR A 794 -58.18 -27.70 -13.79
CA THR A 794 -56.99 -28.58 -14.00
C THR A 794 -56.55 -28.42 -15.50
N PRO A 795 -55.44 -29.02 -15.99
CA PRO A 795 -54.60 -28.51 -17.09
C PRO A 795 -54.54 -29.38 -18.38
N ASN A 796 -53.50 -29.13 -19.22
CA ASN A 796 -52.95 -29.85 -20.42
C ASN A 796 -53.41 -29.32 -21.80
N ALA A 797 -52.64 -29.35 -22.91
CA ALA A 797 -51.23 -29.65 -23.23
C ALA A 797 -50.98 -29.33 -24.75
N THR A 798 -49.71 -29.43 -25.19
CA THR A 798 -49.19 -29.76 -26.56
C THR A 798 -49.30 -28.76 -27.73
N SER A 799 -48.16 -28.28 -28.26
CA SER A 799 -47.51 -28.61 -29.58
C SER A 799 -48.21 -27.97 -30.80
N SER A 800 -47.62 -27.46 -31.88
CA SER A 800 -46.29 -27.53 -32.52
C SER A 800 -46.28 -26.56 -33.72
N SER A 801 -45.10 -26.11 -34.11
CA SER A 801 -44.62 -25.60 -35.43
C SER A 801 -45.56 -25.53 -36.65
N ILE A 802 -45.38 -24.51 -37.50
CA ILE A 802 -44.99 -24.65 -38.92
C ILE A 802 -44.58 -23.29 -39.53
N SER A 803 -43.58 -23.37 -40.40
CA SER A 803 -42.88 -22.41 -41.24
C SER A 803 -43.69 -21.80 -42.41
N GLY A 804 -43.31 -20.60 -42.86
CA GLY A 804 -43.43 -20.21 -44.27
C GLY A 804 -43.49 -18.68 -44.54
N PRO A 805 -42.98 -18.18 -45.68
CA PRO A 805 -42.20 -16.92 -45.73
C PRO A 805 -42.74 -15.85 -46.72
N VAL A 806 -41.93 -14.78 -46.94
CA VAL A 806 -41.74 -14.01 -48.20
C VAL A 806 -42.32 -12.57 -48.30
N THR A 807 -41.39 -11.60 -48.35
CA THR A 807 -41.24 -10.33 -49.16
C THR A 807 -41.95 -8.98 -48.90
N SER A 808 -41.07 -7.95 -48.91
CA SER A 808 -41.08 -6.64 -49.62
C SER A 808 -41.99 -5.46 -49.19
N ALA A 809 -41.35 -4.44 -48.56
CA ALA A 809 -41.22 -2.98 -48.89
C ALA A 809 -42.38 -2.17 -49.53
N PRO A 810 -42.32 -0.80 -49.61
CA PRO A 810 -41.84 0.28 -48.70
C PRO A 810 -42.85 1.49 -48.60
N GLN A 811 -42.54 2.53 -47.81
CA GLN A 811 -42.88 3.99 -47.96
C GLN A 811 -42.76 4.69 -46.58
N SER A 812 -41.79 5.57 -46.30
CA SER A 812 -41.61 6.98 -46.68
C SER A 812 -42.73 7.94 -46.24
N THR A 813 -42.43 8.83 -45.29
CA THR A 813 -42.73 10.27 -45.36
C THR A 813 -41.90 11.04 -44.33
N ASN A 814 -41.16 12.03 -44.80
CA ASN A 814 -40.54 13.14 -44.06
C ASN A 814 -41.22 14.44 -44.55
N PRO A 815 -41.35 15.50 -43.73
CA PRO A 815 -40.59 16.74 -44.02
C PRO A 815 -40.08 17.47 -42.75
N PHE A 816 -38.81 17.90 -42.66
CA PHE A 816 -38.21 19.23 -43.03
C PHE A 816 -38.83 20.43 -42.28
N TYR A 817 -38.16 21.40 -41.61
CA TYR A 817 -36.90 22.20 -41.73
C TYR A 817 -36.54 22.71 -40.29
N ALA A 818 -35.44 23.39 -39.92
CA ALA A 818 -34.04 23.57 -40.31
C ALA A 818 -33.44 24.70 -39.44
N GLN A 819 -32.11 24.86 -39.54
CA GLN A 819 -31.27 26.03 -39.19
C GLN A 819 -30.83 26.20 -37.73
N ALA A 820 -29.62 26.65 -37.41
CA ALA A 820 -28.27 26.67 -38.01
C ALA A 820 -27.37 27.36 -36.96
N TYR A 821 -26.20 26.81 -36.67
CA TYR A 821 -25.11 27.49 -35.96
C TYR A 821 -23.97 27.76 -36.95
N PRO A 822 -23.29 28.92 -36.90
CA PRO A 822 -22.01 29.09 -37.55
C PRO A 822 -20.84 29.09 -36.53
N ALA A 823 -19.71 28.56 -36.98
CA ALA A 823 -18.36 28.79 -36.46
C ALA A 823 -17.45 29.12 -37.67
N PRO A 824 -16.13 29.28 -37.52
CA PRO A 824 -15.36 30.36 -36.89
C PRO A 824 -14.44 31.07 -37.91
N GLY A 825 -13.71 32.13 -37.52
CA GLY A 825 -12.73 32.79 -38.41
C GLY A 825 -11.65 33.58 -37.67
N ALA A 826 -10.39 33.28 -37.99
CA ALA A 826 -9.16 33.85 -37.46
C ALA A 826 -8.78 35.21 -38.09
N GLY A 827 -7.87 35.95 -37.43
CA GLY A 827 -6.91 36.83 -38.14
C GLY A 827 -6.62 38.21 -37.54
N ALA A 828 -5.47 38.29 -36.84
CA ALA A 828 -4.43 39.33 -36.93
C ALA A 828 -4.62 40.77 -36.40
N GLN A 829 -3.48 41.27 -35.87
CA GLN A 829 -3.02 42.65 -35.67
C GLN A 829 -3.32 43.35 -34.34
N GLY A 830 -2.27 43.58 -33.53
CA GLY A 830 -2.19 44.71 -32.57
C GLY A 830 -1.88 46.03 -33.31
N PRO A 831 -1.50 47.16 -32.66
CA PRO A 831 -1.10 47.34 -31.25
C PRO A 831 -1.72 48.61 -30.57
N TYR A 832 -1.26 48.90 -29.34
CA TYR A 832 -1.11 50.22 -28.66
C TYR A 832 -1.80 50.45 -27.29
N LEU A 833 -0.94 50.51 -26.27
CA LEU A 833 -0.72 51.57 -25.25
C LEU A 833 -1.70 51.82 -24.07
N ARG A 834 -1.05 51.74 -22.88
CA ARG A 834 -1.12 52.57 -21.64
C ARG A 834 -2.34 52.41 -20.74
N VAL A 835 -2.20 51.85 -19.52
CA VAL A 835 -1.63 52.42 -18.27
C VAL A 835 -2.53 53.47 -17.60
N ASN A 836 -3.19 53.09 -16.50
CA ASN A 836 -3.21 53.74 -15.15
C ASN A 836 -4.33 53.09 -14.31
N GLN A 837 -4.02 52.38 -13.22
CA GLN A 837 -3.69 52.86 -11.85
C GLN A 837 -4.87 53.48 -11.07
N GLY A 838 -5.52 52.62 -10.28
CA GLY A 838 -6.02 52.84 -8.90
C GLY A 838 -7.20 53.80 -8.66
N PRO A 839 -7.73 53.89 -7.42
CA PRO A 839 -7.54 53.04 -6.23
C PRO A 839 -8.88 52.64 -5.51
N PRO A 840 -8.83 51.82 -4.44
CA PRO A 840 -10.01 51.36 -3.68
C PRO A 840 -10.32 52.27 -2.46
N PRO A 841 -11.38 51.97 -1.69
CA PRO A 841 -11.22 52.04 -0.24
C PRO A 841 -11.89 50.91 0.56
N SER A 842 -11.52 50.91 1.83
CA SER A 842 -11.50 49.85 2.83
C SER A 842 -12.61 49.93 3.90
N SER A 843 -12.65 48.87 4.71
CA SER A 843 -12.84 48.79 6.18
C SER A 843 -14.21 49.00 6.85
N ASP A 844 -14.57 47.97 7.64
CA ASP A 844 -15.20 47.94 8.97
C ASP A 844 -16.63 48.44 9.23
N GLY A 845 -17.39 47.60 9.96
CA GLY A 845 -18.63 47.99 10.65
C GLY A 845 -19.48 46.81 11.16
N SER A 846 -19.50 46.63 12.48
CA SER A 846 -20.12 45.58 13.29
C SER A 846 -21.64 45.69 13.53
N VAL A 847 -22.31 44.52 13.64
CA VAL A 847 -23.43 44.09 14.54
C VAL A 847 -24.72 44.95 14.65
N ALA A 848 -25.88 44.32 14.32
CA ALA A 848 -27.17 44.52 15.02
C ALA A 848 -28.12 43.30 14.85
N LEU A 849 -28.88 43.03 15.92
CA LEU A 849 -29.72 41.85 16.21
C LEU A 849 -31.20 41.98 15.75
N ALA A 850 -31.81 40.82 15.50
CA ALA A 850 -33.21 40.39 15.80
C ALA A 850 -34.44 40.83 14.95
N GLY A 851 -34.89 39.90 14.08
CA GLY A 851 -36.26 39.33 13.96
C GLY A 851 -37.43 40.17 13.39
N PRO A 852 -38.60 39.56 13.02
CA PRO A 852 -38.97 38.14 12.96
C PRO A 852 -39.47 37.63 11.58
N ARG A 853 -39.51 36.30 11.45
CA ARG A 853 -40.05 35.46 10.35
C ARG A 853 -41.57 35.60 10.19
N GLN A 854 -42.08 35.26 8.98
CA GLN A 854 -43.20 34.34 8.67
C GLN A 854 -43.43 34.34 7.11
N PRO A 855 -44.09 33.33 6.50
CA PRO A 855 -43.44 32.26 5.74
C PRO A 855 -43.72 32.31 4.22
N TYR A 856 -42.82 31.72 3.41
CA TYR A 856 -43.12 31.38 2.02
C TYR A 856 -43.24 29.86 1.89
N MET A 857 -44.41 29.41 1.44
CA MET A 857 -44.74 28.02 1.14
C MET A 857 -43.89 27.50 -0.01
N MET A 858 -43.24 26.35 0.20
CA MET A 858 -42.71 25.49 -0.86
C MET A 858 -43.54 24.19 -0.86
N PRO A 859 -43.87 23.65 -2.05
CA PRO A 859 -44.73 22.48 -2.17
C PRO A 859 -44.04 21.21 -1.66
N GLU A 860 -44.85 20.31 -1.09
CA GLU A 860 -44.44 19.00 -0.60
C GLU A 860 -43.74 18.16 -1.68
N PRO A 861 -42.63 17.47 -1.36
CA PRO A 861 -42.19 16.34 -2.14
C PRO A 861 -42.83 15.06 -1.60
N THR A 862 -43.97 14.67 -2.19
CA THR A 862 -44.46 13.29 -2.10
C THR A 862 -43.58 12.39 -2.98
N THR A 863 -42.52 11.82 -2.41
CA THR A 863 -41.92 10.57 -2.93
C THR A 863 -41.33 9.80 -1.76
N HIS A 864 -41.95 8.66 -1.44
CA HIS A 864 -41.42 7.64 -0.56
C HIS A 864 -40.10 7.10 -1.13
N TRP A 865 -39.00 7.20 -0.37
CA TRP A 865 -37.67 6.67 -0.76
C TRP A 865 -37.39 5.29 -0.14
N ASN A 866 -38.38 4.40 -0.18
CA ASN A 866 -38.24 2.99 0.19
C ASN A 866 -38.04 2.07 -1.03
N ASP A 867 -37.51 2.61 -2.12
CA ASP A 867 -37.04 1.82 -3.25
C ASP A 867 -35.51 1.78 -3.22
N ILE A 868 -34.96 0.78 -2.53
CA ILE A 868 -33.76 0.12 -3.09
C ILE A 868 -34.23 -0.40 -4.44
N PRO A 869 -33.72 0.08 -5.58
CA PRO A 869 -34.18 -0.46 -6.83
C PRO A 869 -33.66 -1.90 -6.90
N THR A 870 -34.56 -2.87 -6.76
CA THR A 870 -34.47 -4.12 -7.53
C THR A 870 -34.60 -3.72 -9.00
N ARG A 871 -33.56 -3.07 -9.55
CA ARG A 871 -33.54 -2.72 -10.96
C ARG A 871 -33.43 -4.03 -11.76
N PRO A 872 -34.19 -4.17 -12.85
CA PRO A 872 -33.94 -5.23 -13.80
C PRO A 872 -32.48 -5.11 -14.24
N HIS A 873 -31.80 -6.24 -14.41
CA HIS A 873 -30.46 -6.32 -14.98
C HIS A 873 -30.25 -5.16 -15.97
N MET A 874 -29.30 -4.25 -15.71
CA MET A 874 -28.96 -3.23 -16.69
C MET A 874 -28.44 -3.96 -17.93
N THR A 875 -29.33 -4.23 -18.88
CA THR A 875 -29.08 -4.96 -20.14
C THR A 875 -28.60 -4.02 -21.24
N GLY A 876 -27.97 -2.89 -20.88
CA GLY A 876 -27.21 -2.06 -21.81
C GLY A 876 -25.74 -2.45 -21.79
N PRO A 877 -25.03 -2.45 -22.93
CA PRO A 877 -23.59 -2.62 -22.92
C PRO A 877 -22.96 -1.52 -22.07
N ARG A 878 -22.21 -1.91 -21.03
CA ARG A 878 -21.38 -1.00 -20.24
C ARG A 878 -20.25 -0.52 -21.15
N GLU A 879 -20.40 0.66 -21.72
CA GLU A 879 -19.35 1.29 -22.51
C GLU A 879 -18.33 1.94 -21.55
N MET A 880 -17.04 1.78 -21.85
CA MET A 880 -16.04 2.58 -21.15
C MET A 880 -16.36 4.07 -21.38
N PRO A 881 -16.17 4.95 -20.37
CA PRO A 881 -16.10 6.37 -20.64
C PRO A 881 -15.09 6.59 -21.78
N GLN A 882 -15.49 7.28 -22.84
CA GLN A 882 -14.55 7.62 -23.90
C GLN A 882 -13.46 8.49 -23.27
N SER A 883 -12.25 7.96 -23.12
CA SER A 883 -11.14 8.73 -22.60
C SER A 883 -10.89 9.95 -23.46
N ASN A 884 -10.29 11.01 -22.91
CA ASN A 884 -9.90 12.17 -23.72
C ASN A 884 -8.96 11.78 -24.87
N LEU A 885 -8.11 10.77 -24.62
CA LEU A 885 -7.30 10.11 -25.66
C LEU A 885 -8.19 9.45 -26.73
N GLN A 886 -9.25 8.75 -26.32
CA GLN A 886 -10.23 8.15 -27.22
C GLN A 886 -10.95 9.22 -28.06
N GLN A 887 -11.38 10.32 -27.45
CA GLN A 887 -12.05 11.43 -28.15
C GLN A 887 -11.13 12.11 -29.17
N HIS A 888 -9.86 12.34 -28.83
CA HIS A 888 -8.86 12.89 -29.76
C HIS A 888 -8.50 11.91 -30.88
N ILE A 889 -8.49 10.60 -30.61
CA ILE A 889 -8.30 9.57 -31.64
C ILE A 889 -9.53 9.49 -32.55
N THR A 890 -10.76 9.53 -32.01
CA THR A 890 -11.98 9.54 -32.84
C THR A 890 -12.06 10.81 -33.68
N ALA A 891 -11.67 11.97 -33.14
CA ALA A 891 -11.57 13.21 -33.88
C ALA A 891 -10.50 13.16 -34.99
N SER A 892 -9.32 12.58 -34.72
CA SER A 892 -8.26 12.45 -35.75
C SER A 892 -8.57 11.39 -36.81
N GLN A 893 -9.31 10.33 -36.46
CA GLN A 893 -9.77 9.30 -37.41
C GLN A 893 -10.96 9.77 -38.27
N SER A 894 -11.76 10.72 -37.79
CA SER A 894 -12.85 11.33 -38.57
C SER A 894 -12.37 12.34 -39.63
N GLY A 895 -11.05 12.62 -39.69
CA GLY A 895 -10.43 13.61 -40.57
C GLY A 895 -9.95 13.10 -41.94
N GLN A 896 -10.40 11.95 -42.43
CA GLN A 896 -10.10 11.48 -43.80
C GLN A 896 -11.29 10.78 -44.45
N ALA A 897 -11.98 11.48 -45.35
CA ALA A 897 -12.40 11.02 -46.69
C ALA A 897 -13.58 11.87 -47.19
N HIS A 898 -13.29 12.93 -47.96
CA HIS A 898 -14.13 13.36 -49.08
C HIS A 898 -13.23 14.03 -50.12
N TYR A 899 -12.78 13.24 -51.09
CA TYR A 899 -12.42 13.71 -52.43
C TYR A 899 -13.35 12.99 -53.41
N TYR A 900 -13.93 13.81 -54.30
CA TYR A 900 -14.97 13.56 -55.31
C TYR A 900 -16.41 13.55 -54.84
#